data_AF-A0A7X5UZV5-F1
#
_entry.id   AF-A0A7X5UZV5-F1
#
_cell.length_a   1.000
_cell.length_b   1.000
_cell.length_c   1.000
_cell.angle_alpha   90.00
_cell.angle_beta   90.00
_cell.angle_gamma   90.00
#
_symmetry.space_group_name_H-M   'P 1'
#
loop_
_entity.id
_entity.type
_entity.pdbx_description
1 polymer ?
#
loop_
_entity_poly.entity_id
_entity_poly.type
_entity_poly.pdbx_seq_one_letter_code
_entity_poly.pdbx_strand_id
1 'polypeptide(L)'
;MKAPNIQHLALIGNFLPRKCGLATYTTDTHAALKQRFPDLKVDVYAMDDHPGRYDYPDAVTAAIPEQDRVAYLGAARAIEASGAQALWVQHEYGIYGGPAGDYLIALLDRLSIPVIATLHTVLENPDPDQRRVMEALLRRAARVIVMADKGRDILKRVHGADDRKIATIPHGVPDRPFADPRDFKPRFGWQGREVILTFGLLAPSKGIEAMIEAMPAIAAARPDALYVILGATHPNLVVREGEAYRDRLKAQAADLGVAGHVAFVDGFVEQGALLDYLQAAEVYATPYPNPAQITSGTLSYAVAVGKPVVSTPYIHAAEILADGHGVLVPFQDSAALAREIVRLLADEPARMALAARAYARGRTMLWPRLAEAAMDALAAIVAARPRRFARPAKALVPLEPDLAAVERMSDATGMLQHSIYSVPDRRHGYCIDDNARALILMSRVEAMDEGLRDKWTSVYAAFVQYAWNPDLRRFRNFMNFDRTWCEDAGSEDSNGRALWALGVTARDARAQKHRDWASALFDATAPIALELGSPRARAFAMLGGAAMLGAHPGHALGREILTRFGEELIALLDRNRRPEWQWFEIVLAYDNARLPEALLRAGTALGRRDFTGVGLETLEWIVGRQTSPEGRFRAVGTESFGRAYAAPLQFDQQPLEAQATVEACVAAHEATGDKRWVEEAMRAYRWYLGANDLELPLASAQDGGCFDGLMPHGLNRNQGAESILALQLANCAISALSKATGNVATPVRAAVA
;
A
#
# COMPACT_ATOMS: atom_id res chain seq x y z
N MET A 1 7.69 -7.53 32.26
CA MET A 1 7.16 -8.38 31.17
C MET A 1 8.21 -8.44 30.08
N LYS A 2 8.76 -9.62 29.74
CA LYS A 2 9.65 -9.79 28.59
C LYS A 2 8.84 -9.48 27.32
N ALA A 3 9.29 -8.52 26.51
CA ALA A 3 8.65 -8.15 25.25
C ALA A 3 8.56 -9.36 24.29
N PRO A 4 7.56 -9.43 23.40
CA PRO A 4 7.54 -10.44 22.34
C PRO A 4 8.83 -10.35 21.53
N ASN A 5 9.59 -11.44 21.50
CA ASN A 5 10.82 -11.52 20.72
C ASN A 5 10.43 -11.56 19.24
N ILE A 6 10.90 -10.60 18.45
CA ILE A 6 10.73 -10.62 16.99
C ILE A 6 11.64 -11.74 16.47
N GLN A 7 11.05 -12.70 15.79
CA GLN A 7 11.71 -13.88 15.22
C GLN A 7 11.87 -13.80 13.70
N HIS A 8 11.08 -12.95 13.04
CA HIS A 8 11.15 -12.78 11.59
C HIS A 8 10.94 -11.32 11.17
N LEU A 9 11.90 -10.77 10.44
CA LEU A 9 11.92 -9.40 9.95
C LEU A 9 12.10 -9.39 8.42
N ALA A 10 11.41 -8.48 7.73
CA ALA A 10 11.76 -8.11 6.36
C ALA A 10 12.61 -6.83 6.36
N LEU A 11 13.66 -6.77 5.54
CA LEU A 11 14.54 -5.62 5.37
C LEU A 11 14.57 -5.22 3.88
N ILE A 12 14.31 -3.95 3.57
CA ILE A 12 14.27 -3.44 2.19
C ILE A 12 15.20 -2.22 2.02
N GLY A 13 15.98 -2.21 0.94
CA GLY A 13 16.93 -1.15 0.61
C GLY A 13 17.89 -1.58 -0.50
N ASN A 14 18.95 -0.79 -0.75
CA ASN A 14 20.05 -1.26 -1.59
C ASN A 14 20.87 -2.33 -0.85
N PHE A 15 21.48 -3.27 -1.56
CA PHE A 15 22.34 -4.30 -0.97
C PHE A 15 23.56 -4.56 -1.85
N LEU A 16 24.67 -5.05 -1.26
CA LEU A 16 25.82 -5.49 -2.05
C LEU A 16 25.41 -6.63 -3.01
N PRO A 17 25.92 -6.69 -4.25
CA PRO A 17 27.15 -6.05 -4.75
C PRO A 17 26.97 -4.65 -5.37
N ARG A 18 25.80 -4.01 -5.25
CA ARG A 18 25.61 -2.62 -5.71
C ARG A 18 26.59 -1.69 -4.97
N LYS A 19 27.52 -1.05 -5.68
CA LYS A 19 28.58 -0.21 -5.08
C LYS A 19 28.06 1.18 -4.73
N CYS A 20 27.38 1.31 -3.58
CA CYS A 20 26.96 2.60 -3.02
C CYS A 20 26.91 2.56 -1.49
N GLY A 21 26.90 3.74 -0.85
CA GLY A 21 26.90 3.82 0.63
C GLY A 21 25.69 3.14 1.28
N LEU A 22 24.51 3.22 0.65
CA LEU A 22 23.29 2.59 1.15
C LEU A 22 23.32 1.06 1.08
N ALA A 23 23.96 0.51 0.04
CA ALA A 23 24.16 -0.92 -0.06
C ALA A 23 25.05 -1.43 1.07
N THR A 24 26.18 -0.76 1.33
CA THR A 24 27.04 -1.05 2.48
C THR A 24 26.28 -0.94 3.80
N TYR A 25 25.51 0.14 4.00
CA TYR A 25 24.73 0.35 5.22
C TYR A 25 23.73 -0.78 5.48
N THR A 26 22.96 -1.18 4.46
CA THR A 26 21.93 -2.22 4.59
C THR A 26 22.57 -3.59 4.81
N THR A 27 23.67 -3.88 4.13
CA THR A 27 24.44 -5.12 4.34
C THR A 27 25.05 -5.20 5.73
N ASP A 28 25.64 -4.11 6.23
CA ASP A 28 26.19 -4.06 7.59
C ASP A 28 25.08 -4.13 8.65
N THR A 29 23.92 -3.51 8.40
CA THR A 29 22.73 -3.64 9.26
C THR A 29 22.26 -5.10 9.34
N HIS A 30 22.16 -5.79 8.21
CA HIS A 30 21.82 -7.21 8.15
C HIS A 30 22.84 -8.07 8.90
N ALA A 31 24.15 -7.85 8.68
CA ALA A 31 25.21 -8.58 9.37
C ALA A 31 25.15 -8.36 10.88
N ALA A 32 24.91 -7.13 11.33
CA ALA A 32 24.76 -6.78 12.75
C ALA A 32 23.57 -7.50 13.40
N LEU A 33 22.42 -7.54 12.69
CA LEU A 33 21.24 -8.27 13.14
C LEU A 33 21.54 -9.77 13.29
N LYS A 34 22.17 -10.39 12.29
CA LYS A 34 22.53 -11.81 12.35
C LYS A 34 23.58 -12.12 13.42
N GLN A 35 24.55 -11.24 13.64
CA GLN A 35 25.55 -11.39 14.69
C GLN A 35 24.92 -11.27 16.08
N ARG A 36 24.04 -10.29 16.28
CA ARG A 36 23.46 -10.00 17.60
C ARG A 36 22.27 -10.90 17.95
N PHE A 37 21.52 -11.33 16.95
CA PHE A 37 20.33 -12.17 17.05
C PHE A 37 20.43 -13.35 16.05
N PRO A 38 21.23 -14.39 16.35
CA PRO A 38 21.48 -15.49 15.41
C PRO A 38 20.21 -16.22 14.94
N ASP A 39 19.22 -16.35 15.83
CA ASP A 39 17.94 -17.02 15.58
C ASP A 39 16.94 -16.15 14.79
N LEU A 40 17.22 -14.85 14.60
CA LEU A 40 16.36 -13.97 13.84
C LEU A 40 16.41 -14.34 12.36
N LYS A 41 15.27 -14.68 11.78
CA LYS A 41 15.11 -14.76 10.32
C LYS A 41 15.01 -13.34 9.75
N VAL A 42 15.80 -13.03 8.73
CA VAL A 42 15.76 -11.74 8.05
C VAL A 42 15.63 -11.98 6.55
N ASP A 43 14.49 -11.59 5.98
CA ASP A 43 14.30 -11.62 4.53
C ASP A 43 14.75 -10.29 3.94
N VAL A 44 15.70 -10.31 3.00
CA VAL A 44 16.26 -9.09 2.40
C VAL A 44 15.71 -8.90 1.00
N TYR A 45 15.10 -7.73 0.78
CA TYR A 45 14.57 -7.28 -0.50
C TYR A 45 15.48 -6.17 -1.05
N ALA A 46 16.32 -6.52 -2.03
CA ALA A 46 17.31 -5.60 -2.59
C ALA A 46 16.71 -4.77 -3.73
N MET A 47 16.87 -3.46 -3.69
CA MET A 47 16.49 -2.59 -4.81
C MET A 47 17.53 -2.68 -5.92
N ASP A 48 17.07 -3.06 -7.11
CA ASP A 48 17.89 -3.33 -8.28
C ASP A 48 17.65 -2.27 -9.38
N ASP A 49 18.69 -1.48 -9.66
CA ASP A 49 18.65 -0.44 -10.70
C ASP A 49 18.99 -0.98 -12.10
N HIS A 50 19.51 -2.21 -12.20
CA HIS A 50 19.86 -2.87 -13.46
C HIS A 50 19.57 -4.37 -13.37
N PRO A 51 18.30 -4.78 -13.53
CA PRO A 51 17.89 -6.18 -13.44
C PRO A 51 18.79 -7.10 -14.29
N GLY A 52 19.36 -8.13 -13.65
CA GLY A 52 20.26 -9.10 -14.28
C GLY A 52 21.74 -8.72 -14.32
N ARG A 53 22.12 -7.53 -13.81
CA ARG A 53 23.54 -7.10 -13.73
C ARG A 53 24.24 -7.58 -12.46
N TYR A 54 23.52 -7.63 -11.34
CA TYR A 54 24.10 -7.96 -10.05
C TYR A 54 23.92 -9.43 -9.71
N ASP A 55 24.99 -10.04 -9.23
CA ASP A 55 24.97 -11.37 -8.63
C ASP A 55 24.77 -11.21 -7.11
N TYR A 56 23.51 -11.17 -6.68
CA TYR A 56 23.17 -10.97 -5.27
C TYR A 56 23.48 -12.24 -4.45
N PRO A 57 24.03 -12.11 -3.23
CA PRO A 57 24.31 -13.28 -2.38
C PRO A 57 23.02 -13.92 -1.85
N ASP A 58 23.11 -15.16 -1.35
CA ASP A 58 22.00 -15.92 -0.76
C ASP A 58 21.25 -15.19 0.39
N ALA A 59 21.89 -14.19 1.00
CA ALA A 59 21.25 -13.33 1.98
C ALA A 59 20.09 -12.50 1.39
N VAL A 60 20.08 -12.24 0.09
CA VAL A 60 19.02 -11.53 -0.64
C VAL A 60 17.92 -12.50 -1.02
N THR A 61 16.75 -12.35 -0.39
CA THR A 61 15.56 -13.16 -0.66
C THR A 61 14.99 -12.88 -2.04
N ALA A 62 14.94 -11.60 -2.44
CA ALA A 62 14.50 -11.20 -3.76
C ALA A 62 15.07 -9.82 -4.15
N ALA A 63 15.36 -9.64 -5.43
CA ALA A 63 15.64 -8.34 -6.01
C ALA A 63 14.34 -7.70 -6.53
N ILE A 64 14.19 -6.39 -6.35
CA ILE A 64 13.05 -5.61 -6.83
C ILE A 64 13.57 -4.64 -7.89
N PRO A 65 13.21 -4.80 -9.18
CA PRO A 65 13.50 -3.82 -10.22
C PRO A 65 12.92 -2.45 -9.82
N GLU A 66 13.78 -1.45 -9.63
CA GLU A 66 13.39 -0.18 -9.02
C GLU A 66 12.32 0.56 -9.84
N GLN A 67 12.34 0.45 -11.18
CA GLN A 67 11.42 1.14 -12.07
C GLN A 67 10.14 0.34 -12.41
N ASP A 68 9.96 -0.86 -11.85
CA ASP A 68 8.78 -1.70 -12.09
C ASP A 68 7.81 -1.65 -10.91
N ARG A 69 6.78 -0.81 -11.01
CA ARG A 69 5.74 -0.69 -9.97
C ARG A 69 5.04 -2.01 -9.66
N VAL A 70 4.86 -2.92 -10.62
CA VAL A 70 4.19 -4.22 -10.40
C VAL A 70 5.07 -5.12 -9.52
N ALA A 71 6.39 -5.05 -9.68
CA ALA A 71 7.33 -5.78 -8.83
C ALA A 71 7.23 -5.37 -7.34
N TYR A 72 6.99 -4.08 -7.05
CA TYR A 72 6.72 -3.63 -5.67
C TYR A 72 5.47 -4.26 -5.06
N LEU A 73 4.42 -4.43 -5.86
CA LEU A 73 3.19 -5.11 -5.42
C LEU A 73 3.44 -6.60 -5.19
N GLY A 74 4.27 -7.22 -6.04
CA GLY A 74 4.74 -8.60 -5.86
C GLY A 74 5.55 -8.77 -4.57
N ALA A 75 6.47 -7.85 -4.30
CA ALA A 75 7.27 -7.84 -3.08
C ALA A 75 6.39 -7.66 -1.83
N ALA A 76 5.38 -6.77 -1.86
CA ALA A 76 4.43 -6.64 -0.76
C ALA A 76 3.75 -7.99 -0.44
N ARG A 77 3.29 -8.71 -1.46
CA ARG A 77 2.67 -10.04 -1.30
C ARG A 77 3.65 -11.07 -0.74
N ALA A 78 4.89 -11.08 -1.24
CA ALA A 78 5.92 -11.99 -0.76
C ALA A 78 6.27 -11.72 0.72
N ILE A 79 6.37 -10.45 1.11
CA ILE A 79 6.61 -10.02 2.49
C ILE A 79 5.47 -10.51 3.40
N GLU A 80 4.20 -10.28 3.03
CA GLU A 80 3.05 -10.75 3.83
C GLU A 80 3.01 -12.28 3.93
N ALA A 81 3.24 -13.00 2.82
CA ALA A 81 3.23 -14.46 2.79
C ALA A 81 4.41 -15.09 3.54
N SER A 82 5.51 -14.35 3.71
CA SER A 82 6.71 -14.85 4.39
C SER A 82 6.49 -15.14 5.88
N GLY A 83 5.51 -14.47 6.51
CA GLY A 83 5.32 -14.48 7.96
C GLY A 83 6.15 -13.43 8.73
N ALA A 84 6.81 -12.50 8.02
CA ALA A 84 7.55 -11.41 8.63
C ALA A 84 6.67 -10.61 9.61
N GLN A 85 7.21 -10.27 10.78
CA GLN A 85 6.46 -9.60 11.84
C GLN A 85 6.56 -8.07 11.75
N ALA A 86 7.50 -7.56 10.96
CA ALA A 86 7.71 -6.14 10.68
C ALA A 86 8.53 -5.97 9.38
N LEU A 87 8.44 -4.78 8.78
CA LEU A 87 9.31 -4.35 7.68
C LEU A 87 10.23 -3.21 8.16
N TRP A 88 11.53 -3.35 7.92
CA TRP A 88 12.52 -2.28 8.08
C TRP A 88 12.94 -1.73 6.71
N VAL A 89 12.63 -0.47 6.46
CA VAL A 89 12.94 0.27 5.23
C VAL A 89 14.20 1.12 5.41
N GLN A 90 15.13 1.05 4.46
CA GLN A 90 16.22 2.00 4.30
C GLN A 90 15.83 3.05 3.28
N HIS A 91 15.35 4.21 3.73
CA HIS A 91 14.79 5.22 2.84
C HIS A 91 15.82 6.23 2.33
N GLU A 92 15.89 6.33 1.00
CA GLU A 92 16.50 7.42 0.25
C GLU A 92 15.64 7.67 -1.00
N TYR A 93 15.50 8.93 -1.44
CA TYR A 93 14.59 9.25 -2.54
C TYR A 93 14.98 8.55 -3.86
N GLY A 94 16.28 8.45 -4.14
CA GLY A 94 16.81 7.98 -5.41
C GLY A 94 16.96 6.46 -5.55
N ILE A 95 16.54 5.65 -4.58
CA ILE A 95 16.67 4.17 -4.65
C ILE A 95 15.36 3.44 -4.95
N TYR A 96 14.26 4.19 -5.04
CA TYR A 96 12.95 3.65 -5.38
C TYR A 96 12.46 4.35 -6.67
N GLY A 97 11.72 3.63 -7.51
CA GLY A 97 11.15 4.21 -8.73
C GLY A 97 9.96 5.13 -8.48
N GLY A 98 9.58 5.83 -9.55
CA GLY A 98 8.54 6.85 -9.53
C GLY A 98 9.03 8.21 -9.03
N PRO A 99 8.21 9.28 -9.16
CA PRO A 99 8.56 10.61 -8.67
C PRO A 99 8.90 10.58 -7.17
N ALA A 100 10.13 10.96 -6.83
CA ALA A 100 10.67 10.93 -5.48
C ALA A 100 10.52 9.56 -4.74
N GLY A 101 10.50 8.45 -5.47
CA GLY A 101 10.45 7.10 -4.88
C GLY A 101 9.05 6.63 -4.45
N ASP A 102 7.98 7.19 -5.01
CA ASP A 102 6.61 6.91 -4.57
C ASP A 102 6.13 5.45 -4.78
N TYR A 103 6.84 4.63 -5.56
CA TYR A 103 6.54 3.20 -5.68
C TYR A 103 6.73 2.46 -4.35
N LEU A 104 7.61 2.95 -3.47
CA LEU A 104 7.71 2.43 -2.11
C LEU A 104 6.36 2.54 -1.38
N ILE A 105 5.66 3.67 -1.51
CA ILE A 105 4.36 3.87 -0.84
C ILE A 105 3.34 2.83 -1.33
N ALA A 106 3.33 2.51 -2.63
CA ALA A 106 2.45 1.48 -3.17
C ALA A 106 2.69 0.06 -2.60
N LEU A 107 3.94 -0.25 -2.24
CA LEU A 107 4.30 -1.47 -1.49
C LEU A 107 3.81 -1.36 -0.06
N LEU A 108 4.14 -0.27 0.64
CA LEU A 108 3.83 -0.13 2.07
C LEU A 108 2.32 -0.12 2.33
N ASP A 109 1.51 0.49 1.47
CA ASP A 109 0.04 0.55 1.59
C ASP A 109 -0.65 -0.83 1.50
N ARG A 110 0.08 -1.85 1.02
CA ARG A 110 -0.40 -3.24 0.93
C ARG A 110 0.05 -4.13 2.08
N LEU A 111 0.96 -3.64 2.92
CA LEU A 111 1.42 -4.41 4.07
C LEU A 111 0.45 -4.22 5.25
N SER A 112 0.16 -5.30 5.96
CA SER A 112 -0.56 -5.32 7.23
C SER A 112 0.40 -5.21 8.43
N ILE A 113 1.70 -5.49 8.22
CA ILE A 113 2.74 -5.51 9.24
C ILE A 113 3.27 -4.09 9.57
N PRO A 114 3.81 -3.85 10.78
CA PRO A 114 4.34 -2.55 11.15
C PRO A 114 5.61 -2.23 10.34
N VAL A 115 5.77 -0.96 10.01
CA VAL A 115 6.91 -0.46 9.22
C VAL A 115 7.77 0.42 10.13
N ILE A 116 9.08 0.16 10.15
CA ILE A 116 10.10 1.09 10.63
C ILE A 116 10.92 1.57 9.45
N ALA A 117 11.25 2.85 9.39
CA ALA A 117 12.04 3.41 8.29
C ALA A 117 13.24 4.20 8.81
N THR A 118 14.44 3.89 8.33
CA THR A 118 15.64 4.71 8.53
C THR A 118 15.73 5.72 7.42
N LEU A 119 15.71 7.01 7.76
CA LEU A 119 15.77 8.10 6.79
C LEU A 119 17.23 8.52 6.60
N HIS A 120 17.77 8.25 5.41
CA HIS A 120 19.15 8.63 5.04
C HIS A 120 19.25 10.06 4.51
N THR A 121 18.11 10.62 4.06
CA THR A 121 17.96 12.02 3.69
C THR A 121 16.71 12.61 4.34
N VAL A 122 16.87 13.79 4.94
CA VAL A 122 15.79 14.62 5.50
C VAL A 122 16.03 16.05 5.03
N LEU A 123 15.13 16.58 4.21
CA LEU A 123 15.32 17.86 3.53
C LEU A 123 14.64 19.01 4.26
N GLU A 124 15.36 20.12 4.43
CA GLU A 124 14.82 21.38 4.97
C GLU A 124 13.78 21.99 4.02
N ASN A 125 14.05 21.92 2.71
CA ASN A 125 13.22 22.48 1.64
C ASN A 125 12.90 21.39 0.61
N PRO A 126 12.01 20.43 0.92
CA PRO A 126 11.60 19.40 -0.03
C PRO A 126 10.76 20.01 -1.15
N ASP A 127 10.92 19.50 -2.37
CA ASP A 127 9.98 19.76 -3.46
C ASP A 127 8.59 19.12 -3.19
N PRO A 128 7.55 19.42 -3.99
CA PRO A 128 6.21 18.88 -3.76
C PRO A 128 6.13 17.36 -3.72
N ASP A 129 6.90 16.65 -4.56
CA ASP A 129 6.89 15.19 -4.62
C ASP A 129 7.64 14.59 -3.43
N GLN A 130 8.81 15.14 -3.09
CA GLN A 130 9.58 14.75 -1.91
C GLN A 130 8.79 14.95 -0.61
N ARG A 131 8.03 16.05 -0.52
CA ARG A 131 7.12 16.32 0.59
C ARG A 131 6.01 15.27 0.65
N ARG A 132 5.33 15.04 -0.46
CA ARG A 132 4.23 14.07 -0.57
C ARG A 132 4.67 12.66 -0.15
N VAL A 133 5.81 12.20 -0.65
CA VAL A 133 6.35 10.86 -0.33
C VAL A 133 6.76 10.76 1.14
N MET A 134 7.47 11.76 1.67
CA MET A 134 7.87 11.76 3.08
C MET A 134 6.65 11.75 4.01
N GLU A 135 5.63 12.56 3.74
CA GLU A 135 4.41 12.60 4.55
C GLU A 135 3.61 11.30 4.45
N ALA A 136 3.57 10.65 3.28
CA ALA A 136 2.98 9.32 3.12
C ALA A 136 3.75 8.25 3.91
N LEU A 137 5.08 8.26 3.85
CA LEU A 137 5.93 7.38 4.63
C LEU A 137 5.71 7.58 6.13
N LEU A 138 5.64 8.82 6.62
CA LEU A 138 5.39 9.13 8.03
C LEU A 138 4.00 8.67 8.53
N ARG A 139 2.99 8.71 7.65
CA ARG A 139 1.67 8.13 7.95
C ARG A 139 1.77 6.62 8.12
N ARG A 140 2.48 5.95 7.21
CA ARG A 140 2.55 4.48 7.15
C ARG A 140 3.54 3.86 8.12
N ALA A 141 4.62 4.57 8.47
CA ALA A 141 5.63 4.14 9.42
C ALA A 141 5.10 4.23 10.87
N ALA A 142 5.31 3.16 11.62
CA ALA A 142 5.05 3.11 13.06
C ALA A 142 6.16 3.83 13.84
N ARG A 143 7.40 3.76 13.33
CA ARG A 143 8.56 4.51 13.79
C ARG A 143 9.43 4.94 12.60
N VAL A 144 10.08 6.08 12.73
CA VAL A 144 11.14 6.51 11.82
C VAL A 144 12.43 6.75 12.61
N ILE A 145 13.54 6.36 12.02
CA ILE A 145 14.88 6.53 12.58
C ILE A 145 15.57 7.64 11.80
N VAL A 146 16.08 8.63 12.54
CA VAL A 146 17.00 9.66 12.04
C VAL A 146 18.35 9.49 12.73
N MET A 147 19.43 9.90 12.05
CA MET A 147 20.81 9.75 12.58
C MET A 147 21.35 11.01 13.27
N ALA A 148 20.60 12.10 13.20
CA ALA A 148 20.95 13.41 13.72
C ALA A 148 19.69 14.08 14.31
N ASP A 149 19.83 14.81 15.41
CA ASP A 149 18.71 15.49 16.07
C ASP A 149 18.14 16.62 15.21
N LYS A 150 18.96 17.28 14.39
CA LYS A 150 18.47 18.20 13.37
C LYS A 150 17.47 17.53 12.41
N GLY A 151 17.64 16.25 12.11
CA GLY A 151 16.68 15.49 11.30
C GLY A 151 15.32 15.35 11.99
N ARG A 152 15.32 15.08 13.30
CA ARG A 152 14.09 15.07 14.12
C ARG A 152 13.40 16.43 14.07
N ASP A 153 14.16 17.52 14.22
CA ASP A 153 13.61 18.88 14.19
C ASP A 153 13.01 19.23 12.83
N ILE A 154 13.68 18.87 11.74
CA ILE A 154 13.17 19.07 10.37
C ILE A 154 11.87 18.30 10.18
N LEU A 155 11.80 17.01 10.55
CA LEU A 155 10.58 16.22 10.43
C LEU A 155 9.39 16.85 11.16
N LYS A 156 9.61 17.38 12.38
CA LYS A 156 8.56 18.03 13.17
C LYS A 156 8.09 19.33 12.53
N ARG A 157 9.03 20.20 12.16
CA ARG A 157 8.72 21.56 11.70
C ARG A 157 8.25 21.60 10.25
N VAL A 158 8.86 20.80 9.38
CA VAL A 158 8.58 20.80 7.93
C VAL A 158 7.42 19.87 7.58
N HIS A 159 7.32 18.70 8.25
CA HIS A 159 6.33 17.66 7.91
C HIS A 159 5.27 17.41 9.01
N GLY A 160 5.32 18.11 10.15
CA GLY A 160 4.35 17.92 11.23
C GLY A 160 4.42 16.53 11.89
N ALA A 161 5.58 15.87 11.83
CA ALA A 161 5.73 14.52 12.36
C ALA A 161 5.53 14.46 13.89
N ASP A 162 4.81 13.43 14.36
CA ASP A 162 4.68 13.14 15.79
C ASP A 162 6.03 12.72 16.37
N ASP A 163 6.53 13.48 17.35
CA ASP A 163 7.83 13.25 17.99
C ASP A 163 7.95 11.85 18.60
N ARG A 164 6.83 11.27 19.06
CA ARG A 164 6.80 9.90 19.60
C ARG A 164 7.10 8.84 18.54
N LYS A 165 6.96 9.16 17.25
CA LYS A 165 7.33 8.27 16.15
C LYS A 165 8.80 8.34 15.79
N ILE A 166 9.53 9.37 16.23
CA ILE A 166 10.90 9.63 15.79
C ILE A 166 11.89 9.09 16.83
N ALA A 167 12.79 8.19 16.39
CA ALA A 167 13.93 7.72 17.16
C ALA A 167 15.21 8.32 16.58
N THR A 168 16.07 8.88 17.43
CA THR A 168 17.41 9.30 17.02
C THR A 168 18.35 8.12 17.31
N ILE A 169 18.76 7.40 16.27
CA ILE A 169 19.73 6.29 16.39
C ILE A 169 20.92 6.64 15.49
N PRO A 170 22.12 6.85 16.05
CA PRO A 170 23.30 7.20 15.26
C PRO A 170 23.62 6.17 14.18
N HIS A 171 24.35 6.60 13.16
CA HIS A 171 24.85 5.69 12.12
C HIS A 171 25.69 4.56 12.74
N GLY A 172 25.51 3.33 12.26
CA GLY A 172 26.27 2.16 12.70
C GLY A 172 27.73 2.18 12.26
N VAL A 173 28.65 1.76 13.11
CA VAL A 173 30.10 1.76 12.79
C VAL A 173 30.76 0.43 13.16
N PRO A 174 31.87 0.06 12.49
CA PRO A 174 32.57 -1.19 12.78
C PRO A 174 33.25 -1.17 14.14
N ASP A 175 33.36 -2.35 14.75
CA ASP A 175 34.13 -2.54 15.97
C ASP A 175 35.61 -2.78 15.60
N ARG A 176 36.45 -1.79 15.89
CA ARG A 176 37.90 -1.88 15.67
C ARG A 176 38.63 -1.38 16.91
N PRO A 177 39.70 -2.06 17.37
CA PRO A 177 40.50 -1.59 18.49
C PRO A 177 41.14 -0.22 18.22
N PHE A 178 41.22 0.60 19.26
CA PHE A 178 42.02 1.82 19.24
C PHE A 178 43.49 1.45 19.03
N ALA A 179 44.16 2.10 18.10
CA ALA A 179 45.52 1.76 17.73
C ALA A 179 46.32 2.99 17.31
N ASP A 180 47.65 2.86 17.43
CA ASP A 180 48.58 3.88 16.98
C ASP A 180 48.72 3.83 15.45
N PRO A 181 48.62 4.98 14.74
CA PRO A 181 48.83 5.01 13.30
C PRO A 181 50.16 4.41 12.83
N ARG A 182 51.21 4.51 13.66
CA ARG A 182 52.55 3.99 13.34
C ARG A 182 52.57 2.50 13.05
N ASP A 183 51.67 1.73 13.68
CA ASP A 183 51.61 0.27 13.51
C ASP A 183 51.07 -0.15 12.13
N PHE A 184 50.34 0.75 11.45
CA PHE A 184 49.67 0.45 10.18
C PHE A 184 50.39 1.01 8.96
N LYS A 185 51.17 2.09 9.13
CA LYS A 185 51.92 2.75 8.05
C LYS A 185 52.82 1.85 7.22
N PRO A 186 53.52 0.83 7.78
CA PRO A 186 54.37 -0.04 6.98
C PRO A 186 53.67 -0.76 5.83
N ARG A 187 52.37 -1.02 5.96
CA ARG A 187 51.57 -1.72 4.95
C ARG A 187 51.36 -0.88 3.67
N PHE A 188 51.54 0.43 3.78
CA PHE A 188 51.28 1.39 2.70
C PHE A 188 52.52 2.17 2.27
N GLY A 189 53.69 1.92 2.87
CA GLY A 189 54.91 2.66 2.57
C GLY A 189 54.89 4.10 3.12
N TRP A 190 54.12 4.36 4.18
CA TRP A 190 53.95 5.69 4.76
C TRP A 190 54.76 5.92 6.02
N GLN A 191 55.79 5.10 6.28
CA GLN A 191 56.69 5.29 7.41
C GLN A 191 57.31 6.69 7.34
N GLY A 192 57.36 7.38 8.48
CA GLY A 192 57.87 8.75 8.58
C GLY A 192 56.93 9.83 8.04
N ARG A 193 55.84 9.48 7.33
CA ARG A 193 54.85 10.46 6.85
C ARG A 193 53.81 10.78 7.89
N GLU A 194 53.22 11.97 7.85
CA GLU A 194 52.04 12.35 8.64
C GLU A 194 50.80 12.36 7.74
N VAL A 195 49.92 11.39 7.93
CA VAL A 195 48.88 11.04 6.99
C VAL A 195 47.57 11.75 7.36
N ILE A 196 47.08 12.56 6.43
CA ILE A 196 45.74 13.13 6.44
C ILE A 196 44.92 12.30 5.46
N LEU A 197 43.73 11.84 5.85
CA LEU A 197 42.91 10.96 5.01
C LEU A 197 41.53 11.56 4.75
N THR A 198 41.05 11.42 3.52
CA THR A 198 39.63 11.45 3.17
C THR A 198 39.32 10.17 2.40
N PHE A 199 38.14 9.57 2.62
CA PHE A 199 37.72 8.43 1.83
C PHE A 199 36.26 8.49 1.39
N GLY A 200 35.94 7.70 0.37
CA GLY A 200 34.60 7.54 -0.20
C GLY A 200 34.58 7.81 -1.70
N LEU A 201 33.39 7.77 -2.32
CA LEU A 201 33.26 8.10 -3.74
C LEU A 201 33.63 9.56 -3.99
N LEU A 202 34.58 9.80 -4.90
CA LEU A 202 35.02 11.14 -5.26
C LEU A 202 33.89 11.86 -6.01
N ALA A 203 33.53 13.04 -5.52
CA ALA A 203 32.58 13.95 -6.13
C ALA A 203 32.85 15.39 -5.63
N PRO A 204 32.40 16.43 -6.36
CA PRO A 204 32.53 17.82 -5.93
C PRO A 204 31.92 18.10 -4.55
N SER A 205 30.90 17.33 -4.17
CA SER A 205 30.28 17.41 -2.83
C SER A 205 31.19 16.98 -1.68
N LYS A 206 32.40 16.48 -1.96
CA LYS A 206 33.41 16.09 -0.95
C LYS A 206 34.39 17.22 -0.60
N GLY A 207 34.44 18.29 -1.40
CA GLY A 207 35.31 19.45 -1.17
C GLY A 207 36.81 19.11 -1.15
N ILE A 208 37.23 18.10 -1.92
CA ILE A 208 38.62 17.64 -1.97
C ILE A 208 39.54 18.77 -2.46
N GLU A 209 39.00 19.64 -3.32
CA GLU A 209 39.62 20.87 -3.83
C GLU A 209 40.11 21.76 -2.68
N ALA A 210 39.28 22.01 -1.67
CA ALA A 210 39.64 22.85 -0.52
C ALA A 210 40.73 22.22 0.36
N MET A 211 40.78 20.89 0.44
CA MET A 211 41.86 20.19 1.13
C MET A 211 43.17 20.25 0.36
N ILE A 212 43.13 20.11 -0.97
CA ILE A 212 44.31 20.29 -1.84
C ILE A 212 44.83 21.73 -1.76
N GLU A 213 43.95 22.73 -1.72
CA GLU A 213 44.31 24.14 -1.49
C GLU A 213 44.97 24.40 -0.13
N ALA A 214 44.65 23.60 0.89
CA ALA A 214 45.27 23.71 2.21
C ALA A 214 46.68 23.10 2.25
N MET A 215 47.02 22.19 1.34
CA MET A 215 48.28 21.43 1.38
C MET A 215 49.55 22.27 1.26
N PRO A 216 49.64 23.37 0.49
CA PRO A 216 50.86 24.18 0.44
C PRO A 216 51.27 24.71 1.82
N ALA A 217 50.30 25.23 2.59
CA ALA A 217 50.54 25.72 3.94
C ALA A 217 50.88 24.59 4.93
N ILE A 218 50.21 23.43 4.79
CA ILE A 218 50.49 22.25 5.61
C ILE A 218 51.90 21.72 5.34
N ALA A 219 52.28 21.53 4.06
CA ALA A 219 53.59 21.01 3.67
C ALA A 219 54.74 21.95 4.06
N ALA A 220 54.52 23.27 4.00
CA ALA A 220 55.49 24.26 4.47
C ALA A 220 55.77 24.15 5.98
N ALA A 221 54.74 23.88 6.79
CA ALA A 221 54.90 23.70 8.23
C ALA A 221 55.35 22.28 8.61
N ARG A 222 54.84 21.26 7.90
CA ARG A 222 55.04 19.82 8.13
C ARG A 222 55.50 19.15 6.83
N PRO A 223 56.82 19.14 6.53
CA PRO A 223 57.36 18.58 5.29
C PRO A 223 57.05 17.10 5.06
N ASP A 224 56.76 16.34 6.12
CA ASP A 224 56.42 14.91 6.00
C ASP A 224 54.92 14.65 5.79
N ALA A 225 54.09 15.70 5.74
CA ALA A 225 52.65 15.56 5.56
C ALA A 225 52.31 14.88 4.21
N LEU A 226 51.30 14.03 4.23
CA LEU A 226 50.76 13.33 3.08
C LEU A 226 49.23 13.32 3.15
N TYR A 227 48.57 13.96 2.20
CA TYR A 227 47.14 13.86 2.01
C TYR A 227 46.78 12.67 1.13
N VAL A 228 46.05 11.72 1.68
CA VAL A 228 45.58 10.52 0.98
C VAL A 228 44.10 10.67 0.65
N ILE A 229 43.78 10.48 -0.62
CA ILE A 229 42.42 10.45 -1.15
C ILE A 229 42.12 9.01 -1.54
N LEU A 230 41.34 8.32 -0.69
CA LEU A 230 40.99 6.90 -0.89
C LEU A 230 39.57 6.76 -1.46
N GLY A 231 39.47 6.28 -2.70
CA GLY A 231 38.17 5.97 -3.28
C GLY A 231 38.16 6.01 -4.81
N ALA A 232 37.13 5.39 -5.39
CA ALA A 232 36.81 5.50 -6.81
C ALA A 232 36.00 6.78 -7.11
N THR A 233 36.02 7.26 -8.35
CA THR A 233 35.13 8.33 -8.81
C THR A 233 33.67 7.86 -8.77
N HIS A 234 32.75 8.73 -8.37
CA HIS A 234 31.34 8.37 -8.25
C HIS A 234 30.81 7.78 -9.58
N PRO A 235 30.11 6.63 -9.60
CA PRO A 235 29.70 5.97 -10.84
C PRO A 235 28.94 6.88 -11.82
N ASN A 236 28.00 7.70 -11.31
CA ASN A 236 27.26 8.66 -12.14
C ASN A 236 28.14 9.76 -12.75
N LEU A 237 29.25 10.12 -12.11
CA LEU A 237 30.23 11.05 -12.68
C LEU A 237 31.06 10.36 -13.75
N VAL A 238 31.50 9.12 -13.52
CA VAL A 238 32.23 8.32 -14.52
C VAL A 238 31.40 8.16 -15.79
N VAL A 239 30.10 7.87 -15.67
CA VAL A 239 29.18 7.78 -16.83
C VAL A 239 29.08 9.10 -17.59
N ARG A 240 29.11 10.25 -16.90
CA ARG A 240 28.91 11.57 -17.51
C ARG A 240 30.18 12.18 -18.11
N GLU A 241 31.31 12.03 -17.43
CA GLU A 241 32.57 12.72 -17.76
C GLU A 241 33.83 11.87 -17.55
N GLY A 242 33.71 10.56 -17.33
CA GLY A 242 34.85 9.68 -17.06
C GLY A 242 35.59 10.04 -15.77
N GLU A 243 36.92 9.88 -15.76
CA GLU A 243 37.79 10.24 -14.62
C GLU A 243 38.18 11.73 -14.59
N ALA A 244 37.56 12.57 -15.43
CA ALA A 244 37.93 13.98 -15.58
C ALA A 244 37.93 14.77 -14.26
N TYR A 245 37.05 14.42 -13.31
CA TYR A 245 37.05 15.04 -11.99
C TYR A 245 38.33 14.72 -11.19
N ARG A 246 38.76 13.46 -11.16
CA ARG A 246 40.00 13.06 -10.50
C ARG A 246 41.21 13.71 -11.18
N ASP A 247 41.20 13.78 -12.51
CA ASP A 247 42.30 14.38 -13.25
C ASP A 247 42.41 15.89 -12.99
N ARG A 248 41.29 16.60 -12.80
CA ARG A 248 41.29 18.00 -12.32
C ARG A 248 41.91 18.13 -10.93
N LEU A 249 41.61 17.22 -9.99
CA LEU A 249 42.23 17.23 -8.65
C LEU A 249 43.75 16.99 -8.71
N LYS A 250 44.21 16.07 -9.58
CA LYS A 250 45.65 15.84 -9.81
C LYS A 250 46.34 17.07 -10.40
N ALA A 251 45.72 17.70 -11.39
CA ALA A 251 46.22 18.92 -12.00
C ALA A 251 46.32 20.05 -10.97
N GLN A 252 45.30 20.25 -10.15
CA GLN A 252 45.31 21.23 -9.06
C GLN A 252 46.45 21.00 -8.06
N ALA A 253 46.71 19.75 -7.67
CA ALA A 253 47.82 19.42 -6.79
C ALA A 253 49.20 19.70 -7.44
N ALA A 254 49.32 19.50 -8.76
CA ALA A 254 50.53 19.84 -9.52
C ALA A 254 50.73 21.35 -9.64
N ASP A 255 49.68 22.10 -9.98
CA ASP A 255 49.69 23.56 -10.14
C ASP A 255 50.06 24.27 -8.83
N LEU A 256 49.62 23.73 -7.69
CA LEU A 256 49.96 24.23 -6.36
C LEU A 256 51.31 23.74 -5.83
N GLY A 257 52.06 22.94 -6.62
CA GLY A 257 53.39 22.45 -6.25
C GLY A 257 53.40 21.38 -5.15
N VAL A 258 52.26 20.72 -4.87
CA VAL A 258 52.09 19.77 -3.76
C VAL A 258 51.82 18.33 -4.22
N ALA A 259 52.05 18.01 -5.50
CA ALA A 259 51.83 16.66 -6.03
C ALA A 259 52.55 15.55 -5.22
N GLY A 260 53.75 15.81 -4.68
CA GLY A 260 54.48 14.86 -3.82
C GLY A 260 53.90 14.68 -2.40
N HIS A 261 52.94 15.52 -2.01
CA HIS A 261 52.22 15.47 -0.74
C HIS A 261 50.76 15.01 -0.92
N VAL A 262 50.34 14.61 -2.11
CA VAL A 262 48.98 14.11 -2.37
C VAL A 262 49.04 12.73 -3.02
N ALA A 263 48.41 11.74 -2.39
CA ALA A 263 48.31 10.38 -2.91
C ALA A 263 46.87 10.01 -3.24
N PHE A 264 46.63 9.56 -4.46
CA PHE A 264 45.34 9.05 -4.90
C PHE A 264 45.36 7.52 -4.84
N VAL A 265 44.53 6.92 -3.98
CA VAL A 265 44.32 5.48 -3.93
C VAL A 265 43.00 5.18 -4.63
N ASP A 266 43.09 4.78 -5.90
CA ASP A 266 41.93 4.55 -6.76
C ASP A 266 41.35 3.15 -6.54
N GLY A 267 40.19 3.08 -5.90
CA GLY A 267 39.49 1.83 -5.71
C GLY A 267 38.34 1.91 -4.72
N PHE A 268 37.38 1.02 -4.91
CA PHE A 268 36.41 0.66 -3.88
C PHE A 268 37.00 -0.49 -3.07
N VAL A 269 37.52 -0.19 -1.88
CA VAL A 269 38.23 -1.17 -1.04
C VAL A 269 37.28 -1.88 -0.08
N GLU A 270 37.61 -3.13 0.23
CA GLU A 270 36.91 -3.92 1.25
C GLU A 270 37.02 -3.27 2.63
N GLN A 271 36.04 -3.51 3.50
CA GLN A 271 35.92 -2.85 4.81
C GLN A 271 37.17 -3.02 5.67
N GLY A 272 37.77 -4.22 5.71
CA GLY A 272 38.99 -4.46 6.47
C GLY A 272 40.17 -3.59 6.02
N ALA A 273 40.36 -3.46 4.70
CA ALA A 273 41.40 -2.61 4.13
C ALA A 273 41.10 -1.12 4.36
N LEU A 274 39.83 -0.70 4.24
CA LEU A 274 39.41 0.66 4.59
C LEU A 274 39.76 1.01 6.04
N LEU A 275 39.52 0.09 6.98
CA LEU A 275 39.85 0.29 8.39
C LEU A 275 41.36 0.35 8.62
N ASP A 276 42.16 -0.44 7.89
CA ASP A 276 43.61 -0.35 7.95
C ASP A 276 44.12 1.03 7.46
N TYR A 277 43.54 1.56 6.37
CA TYR A 277 43.85 2.92 5.89
C TYR A 277 43.48 3.99 6.92
N LEU A 278 42.28 3.90 7.50
CA LEU A 278 41.87 4.80 8.58
C LEU A 278 42.80 4.71 9.77
N GLN A 279 43.21 3.51 10.18
CA GLN A 279 44.14 3.33 11.29
C GLN A 279 45.50 3.96 11.00
N ALA A 280 46.01 3.91 9.77
CA ALA A 280 47.28 4.54 9.37
C ALA A 280 47.27 6.08 9.34
N ALA A 281 46.10 6.72 9.40
CA ALA A 281 45.98 8.18 9.36
C ALA A 281 46.12 8.84 10.75
N GLU A 282 46.79 9.99 10.81
CA GLU A 282 46.83 10.88 11.98
C GLU A 282 45.56 11.72 12.09
N VAL A 283 45.06 12.23 10.96
CA VAL A 283 43.93 13.16 10.89
C VAL A 283 42.99 12.71 9.78
N TYR A 284 41.68 12.82 10.03
CA TYR A 284 40.65 12.62 9.02
C TYR A 284 40.01 13.96 8.64
N ALA A 285 39.92 14.26 7.35
CA ALA A 285 39.40 15.53 6.84
C ALA A 285 38.08 15.34 6.06
N THR A 286 37.07 16.16 6.37
CA THR A 286 35.79 16.21 5.62
C THR A 286 35.36 17.65 5.33
N PRO A 287 35.99 18.32 4.35
CA PRO A 287 35.72 19.71 3.99
C PRO A 287 34.47 19.88 3.09
N TYR A 288 33.37 19.23 3.45
CA TYR A 288 32.19 19.15 2.59
C TYR A 288 31.55 20.54 2.39
N PRO A 289 31.30 20.99 1.15
CA PRO A 289 30.78 22.33 0.89
C PRO A 289 29.27 22.49 1.19
N ASN A 290 28.52 21.38 1.31
CA ASN A 290 27.07 21.43 1.49
C ASN A 290 26.68 21.38 2.98
N PRO A 291 26.10 22.45 3.56
CA PRO A 291 25.68 22.46 4.97
C PRO A 291 24.54 21.49 5.26
N ALA A 292 23.70 21.16 4.28
CA ALA A 292 22.48 20.38 4.45
C ALA A 292 22.70 18.86 4.57
N GLN A 293 23.94 18.38 4.55
CA GLN A 293 24.23 16.95 4.61
C GLN A 293 23.86 16.35 5.98
N ILE A 294 22.77 15.56 5.99
CA ILE A 294 22.16 15.02 7.22
C ILE A 294 22.94 13.84 7.83
N THR A 295 23.68 13.09 7.02
CA THR A 295 24.49 11.94 7.47
C THR A 295 25.73 11.75 6.60
N SER A 296 26.76 11.13 7.16
CA SER A 296 28.04 10.86 6.53
C SER A 296 28.68 9.63 7.18
N GLY A 297 28.52 8.46 6.56
CA GLY A 297 29.10 7.21 7.07
C GLY A 297 30.63 7.26 7.13
N THR A 298 31.27 8.04 6.24
CA THR A 298 32.74 8.17 6.23
C THR A 298 33.26 8.90 7.46
N LEU A 299 32.55 9.95 7.90
CA LEU A 299 32.80 10.63 9.16
C LEU A 299 32.56 9.70 10.36
N SER A 300 31.45 8.97 10.38
CA SER A 300 31.14 8.02 11.46
C SER A 300 32.24 6.97 11.63
N TYR A 301 32.75 6.41 10.53
CA TYR A 301 33.83 5.41 10.58
C TYR A 301 35.15 6.00 11.11
N ALA A 302 35.47 7.25 10.75
CA ALA A 302 36.65 7.92 11.28
C ALA A 302 36.54 8.18 12.78
N VAL A 303 35.38 8.63 13.27
CA VAL A 303 35.12 8.77 14.71
C VAL A 303 35.19 7.41 15.41
N ALA A 304 34.64 6.36 14.79
CA ALA A 304 34.63 5.00 15.32
C ALA A 304 36.02 4.43 15.62
N VAL A 305 36.97 4.66 14.73
CA VAL A 305 38.36 4.22 14.89
C VAL A 305 39.23 5.24 15.63
N GLY A 306 38.60 6.26 16.24
CA GLY A 306 39.28 7.23 17.09
C GLY A 306 40.13 8.24 16.34
N LYS A 307 39.77 8.61 15.11
CA LYS A 307 40.56 9.59 14.35
C LYS A 307 40.22 11.01 14.80
N PRO A 308 41.22 11.85 15.09
CA PRO A 308 41.05 13.29 15.13
C PRO A 308 40.45 13.78 13.80
N VAL A 309 39.29 14.43 13.87
CA VAL A 309 38.57 14.91 12.67
C VAL A 309 38.69 16.42 12.56
N VAL A 310 38.99 16.91 11.36
CA VAL A 310 38.80 18.31 10.95
C VAL A 310 37.70 18.34 9.87
N SER A 311 36.65 19.12 10.10
CA SER A 311 35.46 19.11 9.23
C SER A 311 34.85 20.50 9.09
N THR A 312 34.16 20.75 7.99
CA THR A 312 33.20 21.86 7.89
C THR A 312 31.92 21.56 8.68
N PRO A 313 31.19 22.55 9.23
CA PRO A 313 30.04 22.34 10.10
C PRO A 313 28.74 22.01 9.33
N TYR A 314 28.76 21.01 8.44
CA TYR A 314 27.52 20.42 7.92
C TYR A 314 26.78 19.68 9.04
N ILE A 315 25.46 19.53 8.92
CA ILE A 315 24.57 19.09 10.01
C ILE A 315 25.16 17.92 10.83
N HIS A 316 25.52 16.83 10.17
CA HIS A 316 26.04 15.66 10.87
C HIS A 316 27.41 15.90 11.54
N ALA A 317 28.31 16.64 10.90
CA ALA A 317 29.61 16.99 11.48
C ALA A 317 29.46 17.89 12.71
N ALA A 318 28.56 18.88 12.64
CA ALA A 318 28.29 19.77 13.75
C ALA A 318 27.82 19.01 15.01
N GLU A 319 26.99 17.98 14.84
CA GLU A 319 26.49 17.17 15.95
C GLU A 319 27.49 16.12 16.45
N ILE A 320 28.08 15.32 15.55
CA ILE A 320 28.97 14.21 15.97
C ILE A 320 30.30 14.71 16.53
N LEU A 321 30.75 15.91 16.13
CA LEU A 321 32.00 16.52 16.57
C LEU A 321 31.81 17.56 17.70
N ALA A 322 30.56 17.81 18.12
CA ALA A 322 30.24 18.70 19.24
C ALA A 322 30.99 18.30 20.52
N ASP A 323 31.04 19.19 21.51
CA ASP A 323 31.64 18.92 22.83
C ASP A 323 33.09 18.41 22.78
N GLY A 324 33.85 18.87 21.78
CA GLY A 324 35.27 18.57 21.63
C GLY A 324 35.59 17.18 21.06
N HIS A 325 34.68 16.55 20.33
CA HIS A 325 34.90 15.28 19.64
C HIS A 325 35.57 15.44 18.26
N GLY A 326 35.68 16.68 17.76
CA GLY A 326 36.45 17.03 16.56
C GLY A 326 36.76 18.53 16.51
N VAL A 327 37.23 18.97 15.36
CA VAL A 327 37.49 20.38 15.05
C VAL A 327 36.62 20.81 13.87
N LEU A 328 35.86 21.89 14.05
CA LEU A 328 35.04 22.49 13.01
C LEU A 328 35.72 23.73 12.45
N VAL A 329 35.76 23.84 11.11
CA VAL A 329 36.30 25.00 10.38
C VAL A 329 35.25 25.59 9.44
N PRO A 330 35.28 26.89 9.13
CA PRO A 330 34.32 27.49 8.20
C PRO A 330 34.32 26.80 6.82
N PHE A 331 33.17 26.83 6.14
CA PHE A 331 33.06 26.37 4.76
C PHE A 331 33.99 27.18 3.84
N GLN A 332 34.60 26.52 2.86
CA GLN A 332 35.47 27.15 1.84
C GLN A 332 36.68 27.90 2.43
N ASP A 333 37.13 27.54 3.63
CA ASP A 333 38.30 28.15 4.29
C ASP A 333 39.47 27.15 4.37
N SER A 334 40.21 27.04 3.26
CA SER A 334 41.41 26.20 3.17
C SER A 334 42.52 26.64 4.12
N ALA A 335 42.59 27.94 4.47
CA ALA A 335 43.52 28.45 5.46
C ALA A 335 43.18 27.95 6.87
N ALA A 336 41.90 27.89 7.25
CA ALA A 336 41.47 27.32 8.52
C ALA A 336 41.72 25.81 8.59
N LEU A 337 41.44 25.08 7.49
CA LEU A 337 41.80 23.67 7.37
C LEU A 337 43.29 23.46 7.63
N ALA A 338 44.16 24.24 6.96
CA ALA A 338 45.60 24.15 7.14
C ALA A 338 46.03 24.43 8.58
N ARG A 339 45.55 25.52 9.19
CA ARG A 339 45.92 25.90 10.57
C ARG A 339 45.58 24.80 11.57
N GLU A 340 44.37 24.27 11.53
CA GLU A 340 43.92 23.27 12.51
C GLU A 340 44.59 21.90 12.29
N ILE A 341 44.80 21.51 11.03
CA ILE A 341 45.54 20.27 10.73
C ILE A 341 47.00 20.40 11.20
N VAL A 342 47.69 21.51 10.89
CA VAL A 342 49.05 21.75 11.37
C VAL A 342 49.13 21.71 12.90
N ARG A 343 48.17 22.34 13.58
CA ARG A 343 48.08 22.31 15.06
C ARG A 343 47.95 20.89 15.59
N LEU A 344 47.06 20.07 15.03
CA LEU A 344 46.87 18.68 15.45
C LEU A 344 48.07 17.78 15.11
N LEU A 345 48.73 18.03 13.98
CA LEU A 345 49.94 17.29 13.65
C LEU A 345 51.08 17.65 14.61
N ALA A 346 51.20 18.92 15.01
CA ALA A 346 52.31 19.42 15.83
C ALA A 346 52.20 19.06 17.33
N ASP A 347 50.97 18.87 17.84
CA ASP A 347 50.71 18.55 19.25
C ASP A 347 50.14 17.13 19.39
N GLU A 348 51.04 16.14 19.52
CA GLU A 348 50.66 14.73 19.69
C GLU A 348 49.79 14.49 20.94
N PRO A 349 50.10 15.05 22.13
CA PRO A 349 49.21 14.93 23.30
C PRO A 349 47.79 15.44 23.06
N ALA A 350 47.61 16.63 22.47
CA ALA A 350 46.29 17.16 22.16
C ALA A 350 45.57 16.32 21.11
N ARG A 351 46.30 15.85 20.10
CA ARG A 351 45.79 14.94 19.07
C ARG A 351 45.30 13.62 19.67
N MET A 352 46.07 13.01 20.57
CA MET A 352 45.70 11.76 21.25
C MET A 352 44.52 11.94 22.21
N ALA A 353 44.43 13.08 22.90
CA ALA A 353 43.27 13.40 23.72
C ALA A 353 42.00 13.53 22.87
N LEU A 354 42.08 14.17 21.70
CA LEU A 354 40.97 14.25 20.75
C LEU A 354 40.60 12.88 20.17
N ALA A 355 41.60 12.09 19.80
CA ALA A 355 41.44 10.72 19.31
C ALA A 355 40.70 9.81 20.32
N ALA A 356 41.08 9.88 21.60
CA ALA A 356 40.45 9.12 22.65
C ALA A 356 38.97 9.50 22.85
N ARG A 357 38.64 10.80 22.79
CA ARG A 357 37.24 11.27 22.87
C ARG A 357 36.43 10.80 21.65
N ALA A 358 36.97 10.96 20.44
CA ALA A 358 36.34 10.47 19.22
C ALA A 358 36.07 8.95 19.30
N TYR A 359 37.07 8.17 19.75
CA TYR A 359 36.93 6.72 19.92
C TYR A 359 35.81 6.38 20.91
N ALA A 360 35.79 7.03 22.08
CA ALA A 360 34.76 6.82 23.09
C ALA A 360 33.35 7.11 22.54
N ARG A 361 33.18 8.17 21.75
CA ARG A 361 31.93 8.46 21.04
C ARG A 361 31.58 7.35 20.03
N GLY A 362 32.56 6.95 19.24
CA GLY A 362 32.45 5.85 18.28
C GLY A 362 31.94 4.53 18.89
N ARG A 363 32.35 4.18 20.11
CA ARG A 363 31.88 2.98 20.83
C ARG A 363 30.37 2.98 21.08
N THR A 364 29.73 4.15 21.15
CA THR A 364 28.27 4.24 21.33
C THR A 364 27.49 3.99 20.03
N MET A 365 28.18 4.01 18.89
CA MET A 365 27.59 3.96 17.55
C MET A 365 27.79 2.61 16.85
N LEU A 366 28.34 1.61 17.55
CA LEU A 366 28.69 0.33 16.91
C LEU A 366 27.48 -0.33 16.26
N TRP A 367 27.69 -1.06 15.16
CA TRP A 367 26.65 -1.80 14.45
C TRP A 367 25.75 -2.66 15.37
N PRO A 368 26.27 -3.43 16.36
CA PRO A 368 25.43 -4.14 17.32
C PRO A 368 24.54 -3.22 18.18
N ARG A 369 25.00 -2.00 18.52
CA ARG A 369 24.20 -1.03 19.30
C ARG A 369 23.04 -0.49 18.48
N LEU A 370 23.28 -0.21 17.20
CA LEU A 370 22.24 0.18 16.26
C LEU A 370 21.19 -0.94 16.13
N ALA A 371 21.63 -2.18 15.96
CA ALA A 371 20.74 -3.33 15.87
C ALA A 371 19.91 -3.52 17.15
N GLU A 372 20.52 -3.41 18.33
CA GLU A 372 19.84 -3.44 19.63
C GLU A 372 18.76 -2.35 19.73
N ALA A 373 19.13 -1.09 19.49
CA ALA A 373 18.22 0.05 19.63
C ALA A 373 17.05 -0.02 18.64
N ALA A 374 17.30 -0.43 17.40
CA ALA A 374 16.26 -0.59 16.39
C ALA A 374 15.32 -1.77 16.71
N MET A 375 15.86 -2.89 17.22
CA MET A 375 15.06 -4.04 17.63
C MET A 375 14.21 -3.74 18.87
N ASP A 376 14.73 -2.95 19.83
CA ASP A 376 13.93 -2.48 20.97
C ASP A 376 12.77 -1.59 20.52
N ALA A 377 13.02 -0.66 19.58
CA ALA A 377 11.99 0.17 18.99
C ALA A 377 10.93 -0.67 18.26
N LEU A 378 11.36 -1.67 17.48
CA LEU A 378 10.47 -2.61 16.79
C LEU A 378 9.65 -3.47 17.78
N ALA A 379 10.29 -4.04 18.80
CA ALA A 379 9.62 -4.86 19.80
C ALA A 379 8.54 -4.07 20.55
N ALA A 380 8.81 -2.80 20.88
CA ALA A 380 7.82 -1.91 21.47
C ALA A 380 6.60 -1.69 20.55
N ILE A 381 6.82 -1.53 19.24
CA ILE A 381 5.74 -1.39 18.25
C ILE A 381 4.90 -2.68 18.16
N VAL A 382 5.56 -3.83 18.05
CA VAL A 382 4.90 -5.14 17.94
C VAL A 382 4.14 -5.47 19.23
N ALA A 383 4.70 -5.15 20.39
CA ALA A 383 4.05 -5.34 21.69
C ALA A 383 2.87 -4.40 21.93
N ALA A 384 2.95 -3.16 21.43
CA ALA A 384 1.89 -2.17 21.52
C ALA A 384 0.72 -2.44 20.57
N ARG A 385 0.83 -3.44 19.67
CA ARG A 385 -0.35 -3.95 18.97
C ARG A 385 -1.28 -4.59 19.99
N PRO A 386 -2.54 -4.15 20.09
CA PRO A 386 -3.50 -4.85 20.92
C PRO A 386 -3.56 -6.31 20.46
N ARG A 387 -3.18 -7.25 21.34
CA ARG A 387 -3.55 -8.66 21.15
C ARG A 387 -5.06 -8.69 21.03
N ARG A 388 -5.57 -8.96 19.82
CA ARG A 388 -7.00 -9.14 19.58
C ARG A 388 -7.43 -10.41 20.32
N PHE A 389 -7.85 -10.24 21.57
CA PHE A 389 -8.73 -11.21 22.20
C PHE A 389 -10.04 -11.18 21.41
N ALA A 390 -10.54 -12.35 21.01
CA ALA A 390 -11.89 -12.48 20.48
C ALA A 390 -12.85 -11.87 21.51
N ARG A 391 -13.35 -10.66 21.23
CA ARG A 391 -14.46 -10.11 22.00
C ARG A 391 -15.65 -11.05 21.77
N PRO A 392 -16.40 -11.42 22.81
CA PRO A 392 -17.69 -12.07 22.59
C PRO A 392 -18.48 -11.16 21.65
N ALA A 393 -18.97 -11.73 20.54
CA ALA A 393 -19.69 -11.01 19.52
C ALA A 393 -20.87 -10.27 20.19
N LYS A 394 -20.81 -8.95 20.24
CA LYS A 394 -21.98 -8.14 20.56
C LYS A 394 -23.01 -8.51 19.48
N ALA A 395 -24.24 -8.86 19.87
CA ALA A 395 -25.26 -9.21 18.90
C ALA A 395 -25.42 -8.05 17.90
N LEU A 396 -25.00 -8.27 16.65
CA LEU A 396 -25.15 -7.29 15.59
C LEU A 396 -26.62 -7.33 15.16
N VAL A 397 -27.37 -6.32 15.59
CA VAL A 397 -28.79 -6.16 15.30
C VAL A 397 -28.92 -5.64 13.87
N PRO A 398 -29.74 -6.28 13.01
CA PRO A 398 -30.04 -5.75 11.69
C PRO A 398 -30.59 -4.33 11.73
N LEU A 399 -30.19 -3.54 10.74
CA LEU A 399 -30.67 -2.18 10.53
C LEU A 399 -31.99 -2.22 9.77
N GLU A 400 -32.93 -1.37 10.17
CA GLU A 400 -34.10 -1.09 9.35
C GLU A 400 -33.68 -0.31 8.09
N PRO A 401 -34.35 -0.49 6.95
CA PRO A 401 -34.11 0.33 5.77
C PRO A 401 -34.26 1.83 6.06
N ASP A 402 -33.27 2.62 5.65
CA ASP A 402 -33.22 4.08 5.81
C ASP A 402 -32.86 4.74 4.48
N LEU A 403 -33.71 5.66 4.03
CA LEU A 403 -33.59 6.32 2.73
C LEU A 403 -32.87 7.66 2.78
N ALA A 404 -32.44 8.15 3.96
CA ALA A 404 -31.83 9.47 4.08
C ALA A 404 -30.63 9.66 3.12
N ALA A 405 -29.73 8.66 3.03
CA ALA A 405 -28.62 8.69 2.07
C ALA A 405 -29.08 8.57 0.60
N VAL A 406 -30.15 7.82 0.32
CA VAL A 406 -30.74 7.70 -1.03
C VAL A 406 -31.29 9.05 -1.48
N GLU A 407 -32.05 9.74 -0.62
CA GLU A 407 -32.58 11.07 -0.88
C GLU A 407 -31.47 12.10 -1.04
N ARG A 408 -30.44 12.04 -0.20
CA ARG A 408 -29.26 12.92 -0.30
C ARG A 408 -28.55 12.79 -1.65
N MET A 409 -28.50 11.58 -2.21
CA MET A 409 -27.86 11.28 -3.49
C MET A 409 -28.79 11.44 -4.70
N SER A 410 -30.03 11.90 -4.50
CA SER A 410 -31.04 11.97 -5.57
C SER A 410 -31.59 13.37 -5.77
N ASP A 411 -31.92 13.71 -7.02
CA ASP A 411 -32.62 14.94 -7.37
C ASP A 411 -33.77 14.69 -8.35
N ALA A 412 -34.33 15.74 -8.95
CA ALA A 412 -35.45 15.63 -9.88
C ALA A 412 -35.14 14.87 -11.19
N THR A 413 -33.86 14.59 -11.46
CA THR A 413 -33.38 13.86 -12.64
C THR A 413 -33.26 12.36 -12.33
N GLY A 414 -32.67 12.01 -11.18
CA GLY A 414 -32.30 10.66 -10.81
C GLY A 414 -31.29 10.62 -9.66
N MET A 415 -30.68 9.46 -9.45
CA MET A 415 -29.63 9.26 -8.44
C MET A 415 -28.22 9.51 -9.02
N LEU A 416 -27.42 10.31 -8.31
CA LEU A 416 -26.03 10.65 -8.65
C LEU A 416 -25.08 9.48 -8.33
N GLN A 417 -24.06 9.27 -9.15
CA GLN A 417 -23.21 8.06 -9.05
C GLN A 417 -22.28 8.04 -7.82
N HIS A 418 -21.55 9.13 -7.62
CA HIS A 418 -20.43 9.18 -6.68
C HIS A 418 -20.59 10.29 -5.66
N SER A 419 -19.92 10.15 -4.53
CA SER A 419 -19.79 11.19 -3.51
C SER A 419 -18.35 11.30 -3.04
N ILE A 420 -17.99 12.48 -2.53
CA ILE A 420 -16.79 12.68 -1.73
C ILE A 420 -17.24 12.67 -0.28
N TYR A 421 -16.81 11.67 0.48
CA TYR A 421 -17.43 11.32 1.76
C TYR A 421 -18.93 11.06 1.59
N SER A 422 -19.79 11.92 2.14
CA SER A 422 -21.26 11.81 2.01
C SER A 422 -21.85 12.90 1.10
N VAL A 423 -21.01 13.75 0.49
CA VAL A 423 -21.47 14.87 -0.34
C VAL A 423 -21.51 14.43 -1.81
N PRO A 424 -22.67 14.50 -2.50
CA PRO A 424 -22.77 14.08 -3.90
C PRO A 424 -21.78 14.81 -4.82
N ASP A 425 -21.03 14.06 -5.62
CA ASP A 425 -20.02 14.57 -6.55
C ASP A 425 -20.62 14.77 -7.95
N ARG A 426 -21.06 16.00 -8.18
CA ARG A 426 -21.73 16.42 -9.43
C ARG A 426 -20.83 16.37 -10.67
N ARG A 427 -19.53 16.08 -10.56
CA ARG A 427 -18.65 15.95 -11.73
C ARG A 427 -18.93 14.69 -12.56
N HIS A 428 -19.57 13.68 -11.97
CA HIS A 428 -19.80 12.39 -12.62
C HIS A 428 -21.26 12.20 -13.08
N GLY A 429 -22.20 13.01 -12.59
CA GLY A 429 -23.61 12.92 -12.99
C GLY A 429 -24.29 11.62 -12.53
N TYR A 430 -25.01 10.97 -13.45
CA TYR A 430 -25.95 9.88 -13.20
C TYR A 430 -25.61 8.66 -14.06
N CYS A 431 -25.99 7.47 -13.62
CA CYS A 431 -25.94 6.27 -14.47
C CYS A 431 -27.23 5.43 -14.36
N ILE A 432 -27.53 4.64 -15.39
CA ILE A 432 -28.68 3.74 -15.35
C ILE A 432 -28.48 2.61 -14.33
N ASP A 433 -27.24 2.19 -14.09
CA ASP A 433 -26.92 1.13 -13.13
C ASP A 433 -27.43 1.45 -11.72
N ASP A 434 -27.27 2.70 -11.28
CA ASP A 434 -27.72 3.18 -9.97
C ASP A 434 -29.22 3.49 -9.95
N ASN A 435 -29.74 4.15 -11.00
CA ASN A 435 -31.17 4.47 -11.10
C ASN A 435 -32.04 3.20 -11.20
N ALA A 436 -31.57 2.15 -11.89
CA ALA A 436 -32.24 0.85 -11.95
C ALA A 436 -32.31 0.19 -10.56
N ARG A 437 -31.21 0.21 -9.79
CA ARG A 437 -31.19 -0.32 -8.42
C ARG A 437 -32.07 0.50 -7.46
N ALA A 438 -32.06 1.83 -7.60
CA ALA A 438 -32.92 2.72 -6.83
C ALA A 438 -34.41 2.46 -7.11
N LEU A 439 -34.76 2.23 -8.38
CA LEU A 439 -36.10 1.82 -8.79
C LEU A 439 -36.53 0.47 -8.15
N ILE A 440 -35.64 -0.52 -8.15
CA ILE A 440 -35.87 -1.80 -7.45
C ILE A 440 -36.10 -1.56 -5.96
N LEU A 441 -35.29 -0.71 -5.32
CA LEU A 441 -35.42 -0.39 -3.90
C LEU A 441 -36.80 0.20 -3.56
N MET A 442 -37.34 1.09 -4.41
CA MET A 442 -38.68 1.67 -4.21
C MET A 442 -39.80 0.64 -4.22
N SER A 443 -39.59 -0.51 -4.86
CA SER A 443 -40.53 -1.64 -4.83
C SER A 443 -40.39 -2.52 -3.58
N ARG A 444 -39.20 -2.51 -2.93
CA ARG A 444 -38.86 -3.43 -1.83
C ARG A 444 -39.01 -2.86 -0.43
N VAL A 445 -38.84 -1.54 -0.24
CA VAL A 445 -38.98 -0.93 1.08
C VAL A 445 -40.44 -1.02 1.54
N GLU A 446 -40.72 -1.71 2.64
CA GLU A 446 -42.09 -1.92 3.11
C GLU A 446 -42.67 -0.67 3.78
N ALA A 447 -41.95 -0.11 4.75
CA ALA A 447 -42.35 1.07 5.50
C ALA A 447 -41.86 2.36 4.81
N MET A 448 -42.64 2.87 3.85
CA MET A 448 -42.40 4.15 3.18
C MET A 448 -43.72 4.86 2.91
N ASP A 449 -43.76 6.18 3.12
CA ASP A 449 -44.87 7.04 2.73
C ASP A 449 -45.23 6.85 1.24
N GLU A 450 -46.52 6.75 0.93
CA GLU A 450 -46.98 6.45 -0.44
C GLU A 450 -46.68 7.58 -1.42
N GLY A 451 -46.77 8.84 -0.98
CA GLY A 451 -46.44 10.00 -1.81
C GLY A 451 -44.94 10.08 -2.11
N LEU A 452 -44.11 9.81 -1.10
CA LEU A 452 -42.66 9.73 -1.26
C LEU A 452 -42.25 8.58 -2.19
N ARG A 453 -42.88 7.40 -2.02
CA ARG A 453 -42.67 6.25 -2.89
C ARG A 453 -43.05 6.57 -4.33
N ASP A 454 -44.21 7.17 -4.55
CA ASP A 454 -44.68 7.51 -5.89
C ASP A 454 -43.73 8.52 -6.56
N LYS A 455 -43.30 9.54 -5.82
CA LYS A 455 -42.33 10.53 -6.28
C LYS A 455 -41.04 9.86 -6.76
N TRP A 456 -40.36 9.10 -5.88
CA TRP A 456 -39.06 8.52 -6.22
C TRP A 456 -39.14 7.41 -7.25
N THR A 457 -40.20 6.59 -7.22
CA THR A 457 -40.46 5.60 -8.28
C THR A 457 -40.58 6.31 -9.63
N SER A 458 -41.33 7.41 -9.70
CA SER A 458 -41.51 8.18 -10.94
C SER A 458 -40.21 8.81 -11.43
N VAL A 459 -39.38 9.35 -10.53
CA VAL A 459 -38.08 9.94 -10.87
C VAL A 459 -37.15 8.90 -11.50
N TYR A 460 -36.94 7.77 -10.83
CA TYR A 460 -36.04 6.73 -11.36
C TYR A 460 -36.61 6.06 -12.61
N ALA A 461 -37.93 5.86 -12.67
CA ALA A 461 -38.61 5.36 -13.86
C ALA A 461 -38.42 6.30 -15.07
N ALA A 462 -38.56 7.61 -14.87
CA ALA A 462 -38.35 8.60 -15.92
C ALA A 462 -36.89 8.58 -16.44
N PHE A 463 -35.90 8.43 -15.55
CA PHE A 463 -34.50 8.28 -15.96
C PHE A 463 -34.30 7.02 -16.81
N VAL A 464 -34.77 5.86 -16.34
CA VAL A 464 -34.66 4.58 -17.07
C VAL A 464 -35.36 4.66 -18.43
N GLN A 465 -36.54 5.28 -18.50
CA GLN A 465 -37.25 5.47 -19.77
C GLN A 465 -36.48 6.37 -20.73
N TYR A 466 -35.94 7.50 -20.24
CA TYR A 466 -35.21 8.44 -21.08
C TYR A 466 -33.86 7.89 -21.56
N ALA A 467 -33.28 6.95 -20.81
CA ALA A 467 -32.06 6.25 -21.19
C ALA A 467 -32.21 5.36 -22.42
N TRP A 468 -33.43 4.92 -22.76
CA TRP A 468 -33.65 4.09 -23.94
C TRP A 468 -33.33 4.86 -25.23
N ASN A 469 -32.36 4.35 -25.99
CA ASN A 469 -32.07 4.81 -27.35
C ASN A 469 -32.80 3.92 -28.36
N PRO A 470 -33.89 4.38 -29.00
CA PRO A 470 -34.64 3.57 -29.95
C PRO A 470 -33.86 3.30 -31.25
N ASP A 471 -32.94 4.17 -31.65
CA ASP A 471 -32.19 4.04 -32.91
C ASP A 471 -31.17 2.90 -32.84
N LEU A 472 -30.49 2.79 -31.70
CA LEU A 472 -29.51 1.72 -31.43
C LEU A 472 -30.12 0.53 -30.70
N ARG A 473 -31.39 0.64 -30.27
CA ARG A 473 -32.10 -0.34 -29.44
C ARG A 473 -31.30 -0.73 -28.19
N ARG A 474 -30.69 0.25 -27.54
CA ARG A 474 -29.85 0.07 -26.34
C ARG A 474 -30.19 1.14 -25.31
N PHE A 475 -30.06 0.81 -24.03
CA PHE A 475 -30.03 1.83 -22.99
C PHE A 475 -28.67 2.53 -22.99
N ARG A 476 -28.68 3.86 -22.84
CA ARG A 476 -27.51 4.66 -22.47
C ARG A 476 -27.22 4.46 -20.98
N ASN A 477 -25.96 4.40 -20.56
CA ASN A 477 -25.62 4.29 -19.15
C ASN A 477 -25.40 5.68 -18.54
N PHE A 478 -24.42 6.43 -19.04
CA PHE A 478 -23.92 7.64 -18.37
C PHE A 478 -24.55 8.94 -18.86
N MET A 479 -24.98 9.77 -17.90
CA MET A 479 -25.48 11.12 -18.13
C MET A 479 -24.70 12.12 -17.27
N ASN A 480 -24.22 13.21 -17.89
CA ASN A 480 -23.58 14.32 -17.19
C ASN A 480 -24.57 15.07 -16.27
N PHE A 481 -24.05 15.83 -15.32
CA PHE A 481 -24.88 16.63 -14.41
C PHE A 481 -25.70 17.72 -15.14
N ASP A 482 -25.24 18.18 -16.30
CA ASP A 482 -26.00 19.10 -17.17
C ASP A 482 -27.09 18.40 -18.00
N ARG A 483 -27.32 17.09 -17.75
CA ARG A 483 -28.32 16.22 -18.38
C ARG A 483 -28.04 15.88 -19.83
N THR A 484 -26.81 16.08 -20.29
CA THR A 484 -26.35 15.55 -21.58
C THR A 484 -25.94 14.09 -21.45
N TRP A 485 -26.31 13.26 -22.43
CA TRP A 485 -25.85 11.88 -22.50
C TRP A 485 -24.37 11.83 -22.87
N CYS A 486 -23.59 11.01 -22.18
CA CYS A 486 -22.16 10.82 -22.47
C CYS A 486 -21.93 9.85 -23.63
N GLU A 487 -22.94 9.06 -23.97
CA GLU A 487 -22.87 7.97 -24.93
C GLU A 487 -24.25 7.68 -25.53
N ASP A 488 -24.28 7.05 -26.71
CA ASP A 488 -25.52 6.63 -27.37
C ASP A 488 -25.91 5.17 -27.07
N ALA A 489 -25.00 4.36 -26.56
CA ALA A 489 -25.25 3.00 -26.11
C ALA A 489 -24.37 2.68 -24.90
N GLY A 490 -25.01 2.27 -23.81
CA GLY A 490 -24.34 1.85 -22.57
C GLY A 490 -23.86 0.40 -22.62
N SER A 491 -23.24 -0.03 -21.52
CA SER A 491 -22.71 -1.39 -21.36
C SER A 491 -23.80 -2.46 -21.43
N GLU A 492 -23.41 -3.71 -21.73
CA GLU A 492 -24.35 -4.84 -21.66
C GLU A 492 -24.99 -4.97 -20.26
N ASP A 493 -24.20 -4.76 -19.21
CA ASP A 493 -24.66 -4.80 -17.83
C ASP A 493 -25.76 -3.76 -17.56
N SER A 494 -25.58 -2.53 -18.07
CA SER A 494 -26.55 -1.45 -17.93
C SER A 494 -27.91 -1.80 -18.55
N ASN A 495 -27.89 -2.49 -19.70
CA ASN A 495 -29.09 -3.02 -20.35
C ASN A 495 -29.73 -4.15 -19.53
N GLY A 496 -28.92 -5.09 -19.03
CA GLY A 496 -29.40 -6.18 -18.18
C GLY A 496 -30.05 -5.67 -16.88
N ARG A 497 -29.44 -4.68 -16.22
CA ARG A 497 -29.98 -4.06 -14.99
C ARG A 497 -31.27 -3.28 -15.25
N ALA A 498 -31.38 -2.59 -16.39
CA ALA A 498 -32.62 -1.92 -16.78
C ALA A 498 -33.77 -2.94 -16.90
N LEU A 499 -33.55 -4.05 -17.60
CA LEU A 499 -34.55 -5.13 -17.72
C LEU A 499 -34.87 -5.74 -16.36
N TRP A 500 -33.87 -5.91 -15.49
CA TRP A 500 -34.10 -6.39 -14.13
C TRP A 500 -35.03 -5.46 -13.35
N ALA A 501 -34.76 -4.15 -13.36
CA ALA A 501 -35.56 -3.17 -12.66
C ALA A 501 -36.99 -3.09 -13.21
N LEU A 502 -37.17 -3.16 -14.53
CA LEU A 502 -38.48 -3.18 -15.17
C LEU A 502 -39.28 -4.44 -14.78
N GLY A 503 -38.67 -5.62 -14.82
CA GLY A 503 -39.32 -6.86 -14.41
C GLY A 503 -39.75 -6.86 -12.95
N VAL A 504 -38.90 -6.37 -12.04
CA VAL A 504 -39.23 -6.23 -10.62
C VAL A 504 -40.34 -5.19 -10.41
N THR A 505 -40.27 -4.05 -11.08
CA THR A 505 -41.28 -2.99 -10.97
C THR A 505 -42.65 -3.46 -11.46
N ALA A 506 -42.69 -4.20 -12.58
CA ALA A 506 -43.91 -4.79 -13.12
C ALA A 506 -44.59 -5.73 -12.10
N ARG A 507 -43.80 -6.48 -11.32
CA ARG A 507 -44.31 -7.43 -10.32
C ARG A 507 -44.67 -6.75 -8.99
N ASP A 508 -43.78 -5.90 -8.47
CA ASP A 508 -43.76 -5.52 -7.05
C ASP A 508 -44.14 -4.05 -6.79
N ALA A 509 -44.17 -3.18 -7.81
CA ALA A 509 -44.51 -1.78 -7.59
C ALA A 509 -45.90 -1.65 -6.98
N ARG A 510 -46.09 -0.73 -6.01
CA ARG A 510 -47.36 -0.60 -5.26
C ARG A 510 -48.49 -0.04 -6.10
N ALA A 511 -48.22 1.00 -6.90
CA ALA A 511 -49.21 1.63 -7.76
C ALA A 511 -49.34 0.91 -9.11
N GLN A 512 -50.58 0.71 -9.56
CA GLN A 512 -50.86 0.03 -10.84
C GLN A 512 -50.20 0.74 -12.04
N LYS A 513 -50.21 2.08 -12.07
CA LYS A 513 -49.59 2.87 -13.14
C LYS A 513 -48.11 2.54 -13.37
N HIS A 514 -47.37 2.23 -12.31
CA HIS A 514 -45.95 1.88 -12.38
C HIS A 514 -45.75 0.45 -12.87
N ARG A 515 -46.66 -0.47 -12.50
CA ARG A 515 -46.66 -1.84 -13.01
C ARG A 515 -46.91 -1.86 -14.53
N ASP A 516 -47.96 -1.15 -14.96
CA ASP A 516 -48.35 -1.06 -16.38
C ASP A 516 -47.23 -0.43 -17.23
N TRP A 517 -46.64 0.67 -16.75
CA TRP A 517 -45.50 1.33 -17.38
C TRP A 517 -44.31 0.38 -17.54
N ALA A 518 -43.94 -0.31 -16.45
CA ALA A 518 -42.79 -1.20 -16.45
C ALA A 518 -42.99 -2.41 -17.37
N SER A 519 -44.20 -2.99 -17.40
CA SER A 519 -44.54 -4.08 -18.33
C SER A 519 -44.44 -3.64 -19.78
N ALA A 520 -45.04 -2.50 -20.14
CA ALA A 520 -44.99 -2.00 -21.51
C ALA A 520 -43.55 -1.68 -21.97
N LEU A 521 -42.74 -1.06 -21.11
CA LEU A 521 -41.35 -0.74 -21.45
C LEU A 521 -40.46 -1.99 -21.47
N PHE A 522 -40.72 -2.98 -20.60
CA PHE A 522 -40.03 -4.27 -20.67
C PHE A 522 -40.32 -4.96 -22.01
N ASP A 523 -41.58 -5.06 -22.43
CA ASP A 523 -41.95 -5.67 -23.71
C ASP A 523 -41.27 -4.98 -24.91
N ALA A 524 -41.19 -3.65 -24.88
CA ALA A 524 -40.57 -2.88 -25.94
C ALA A 524 -39.04 -3.06 -26.03
N THR A 525 -38.38 -3.33 -24.91
CA THR A 525 -36.90 -3.29 -24.80
C THR A 525 -36.26 -4.66 -24.60
N ALA A 526 -36.94 -5.62 -23.98
CA ALA A 526 -36.44 -6.94 -23.65
C ALA A 526 -35.91 -7.78 -24.82
N PRO A 527 -36.30 -7.59 -26.11
CA PRO A 527 -35.63 -8.28 -27.21
C PRO A 527 -34.11 -8.06 -27.23
N ILE A 528 -33.63 -6.94 -26.69
CA ILE A 528 -32.19 -6.65 -26.58
C ILE A 528 -31.43 -7.65 -25.69
N ALA A 529 -32.13 -8.31 -24.78
CA ALA A 529 -31.54 -9.31 -23.89
C ALA A 529 -30.85 -10.41 -24.71
N LEU A 530 -31.48 -10.86 -25.79
CA LEU A 530 -31.03 -11.98 -26.64
C LEU A 530 -29.73 -11.70 -27.41
N GLU A 531 -29.26 -10.45 -27.38
CA GLU A 531 -28.00 -9.99 -27.98
C GLU A 531 -26.87 -9.82 -26.94
N LEU A 532 -27.13 -10.00 -25.64
CA LEU A 532 -26.12 -9.82 -24.59
C LEU A 532 -25.11 -10.98 -24.56
N GLY A 533 -23.82 -10.69 -24.49
CA GLY A 533 -22.73 -11.66 -24.39
C GLY A 533 -22.26 -11.97 -22.96
N SER A 534 -22.25 -10.96 -22.11
CA SER A 534 -21.76 -10.99 -20.72
C SER A 534 -22.60 -11.92 -19.85
N PRO A 535 -21.99 -12.86 -19.09
CA PRO A 535 -22.71 -13.68 -18.11
C PRO A 535 -23.46 -12.84 -17.07
N ARG A 536 -22.91 -11.70 -16.64
CA ARG A 536 -23.57 -10.79 -15.68
C ARG A 536 -24.81 -10.14 -16.30
N ALA A 537 -24.66 -9.55 -17.48
CA ALA A 537 -25.76 -8.90 -18.19
C ALA A 537 -26.93 -9.88 -18.42
N ARG A 538 -26.62 -11.13 -18.79
CA ARG A 538 -27.59 -12.22 -18.92
C ARG A 538 -28.25 -12.57 -17.60
N ALA A 539 -27.48 -12.69 -16.50
CA ALA A 539 -28.04 -12.95 -15.19
C ALA A 539 -29.00 -11.83 -14.73
N PHE A 540 -28.66 -10.56 -14.95
CA PHE A 540 -29.60 -9.46 -14.67
C PHE A 540 -30.88 -9.56 -15.51
N ALA A 541 -30.75 -9.82 -16.82
CA ALA A 541 -31.91 -10.04 -17.68
C ALA A 541 -32.76 -11.24 -17.25
N MET A 542 -32.14 -12.33 -16.77
CA MET A 542 -32.84 -13.48 -16.19
C MET A 542 -33.60 -13.10 -14.92
N LEU A 543 -33.00 -12.32 -14.01
CA LEU A 543 -33.70 -11.86 -12.80
C LEU A 543 -34.92 -11.00 -13.16
N GLY A 544 -34.80 -10.13 -14.18
CA GLY A 544 -35.93 -9.40 -14.75
C GLY A 544 -37.00 -10.30 -15.38
N GLY A 545 -36.59 -11.28 -16.19
CA GLY A 545 -37.49 -12.24 -16.82
C GLY A 545 -38.24 -13.11 -15.82
N ALA A 546 -37.59 -13.54 -14.73
CA ALA A 546 -38.22 -14.28 -13.64
C ALA A 546 -39.25 -13.43 -12.89
N ALA A 547 -38.93 -12.16 -12.62
CA ALA A 547 -39.89 -11.24 -12.03
C ALA A 547 -41.09 -10.99 -12.97
N MET A 548 -40.84 -10.82 -14.27
CA MET A 548 -41.88 -10.62 -15.27
C MET A 548 -42.81 -11.83 -15.40
N LEU A 549 -42.28 -13.06 -15.37
CA LEU A 549 -43.08 -14.29 -15.30
C LEU A 549 -43.91 -14.38 -14.02
N GLY A 550 -43.40 -13.87 -12.90
CA GLY A 550 -44.15 -13.75 -11.66
C GLY A 550 -45.35 -12.81 -11.78
N ALA A 551 -45.21 -11.71 -12.52
CA ALA A 551 -46.30 -10.79 -12.81
C ALA A 551 -47.27 -11.35 -13.87
N HIS A 552 -46.73 -12.00 -14.89
CA HIS A 552 -47.43 -12.49 -16.07
C HIS A 552 -46.96 -13.91 -16.42
N PRO A 553 -47.57 -14.97 -15.86
CA PRO A 553 -47.11 -16.37 -16.03
C PRO A 553 -47.01 -16.87 -17.48
N GLY A 554 -47.77 -16.27 -18.39
CA GLY A 554 -47.77 -16.55 -19.83
C GLY A 554 -46.76 -15.75 -20.66
N HIS A 555 -45.93 -14.90 -20.04
CA HIS A 555 -45.04 -13.99 -20.76
C HIS A 555 -43.94 -14.73 -21.53
N ALA A 556 -44.06 -14.78 -22.86
CA ALA A 556 -43.25 -15.62 -23.74
C ALA A 556 -41.75 -15.27 -23.73
N LEU A 557 -41.40 -13.99 -23.92
CA LEU A 557 -39.99 -13.57 -24.02
C LEU A 557 -39.23 -13.76 -22.70
N GLY A 558 -39.86 -13.44 -21.57
CA GLY A 558 -39.35 -13.77 -20.23
C GLY A 558 -39.03 -15.26 -20.07
N ARG A 559 -39.91 -16.16 -20.54
CA ARG A 559 -39.65 -17.62 -20.53
C ARG A 559 -38.49 -18.02 -21.43
N GLU A 560 -38.37 -17.39 -22.58
CA GLU A 560 -37.26 -17.60 -23.52
C GLU A 560 -35.92 -17.17 -22.90
N ILE A 561 -35.85 -15.96 -22.31
CA ILE A 561 -34.66 -15.44 -21.62
C ILE A 561 -34.19 -16.41 -20.54
N LEU A 562 -35.11 -16.88 -19.68
CA LEU A 562 -34.77 -17.81 -18.60
C LEU A 562 -34.26 -19.16 -19.12
N THR A 563 -34.94 -19.72 -20.13
CA THR A 563 -34.57 -21.03 -20.69
C THR A 563 -33.19 -20.96 -21.35
N ARG A 564 -33.02 -20.00 -22.26
CA ARG A 564 -31.80 -19.87 -23.06
C ARG A 564 -30.59 -19.52 -22.19
N PHE A 565 -30.67 -18.48 -21.36
CA PHE A 565 -29.51 -18.07 -20.56
C PHE A 565 -29.22 -19.02 -19.41
N GLY A 566 -30.22 -19.72 -18.86
CA GLY A 566 -29.98 -20.81 -17.91
C GLY A 566 -29.15 -21.93 -18.53
N GLU A 567 -29.50 -22.37 -19.75
CA GLU A 567 -28.73 -23.38 -20.50
C GLU A 567 -27.33 -22.89 -20.86
N GLU A 568 -27.19 -21.64 -21.29
CA GLU A 568 -25.88 -21.05 -21.62
C GLU A 568 -24.97 -20.89 -20.38
N LEU A 569 -25.52 -20.54 -19.20
CA LEU A 569 -24.76 -20.48 -17.95
C LEU A 569 -24.28 -21.88 -17.53
N ILE A 570 -25.13 -22.91 -17.63
CA ILE A 570 -24.69 -24.30 -17.37
C ILE A 570 -23.58 -24.71 -18.34
N ALA A 571 -23.73 -24.41 -19.63
CA ALA A 571 -22.69 -24.69 -20.62
C ALA A 571 -21.38 -23.91 -20.37
N LEU A 572 -21.45 -22.71 -19.77
CA LEU A 572 -20.27 -21.96 -19.33
C LEU A 572 -19.59 -22.64 -18.14
N LEU A 573 -20.36 -23.10 -17.14
CA LEU A 573 -19.84 -23.87 -16.02
C LEU A 573 -19.13 -25.14 -16.49
N ASP A 574 -19.76 -25.94 -17.37
CA ASP A 574 -19.18 -27.19 -17.87
C ASP A 574 -17.85 -26.97 -18.59
N ARG A 575 -17.72 -25.88 -19.35
CA ARG A 575 -16.48 -25.53 -20.06
C ARG A 575 -15.35 -25.13 -19.11
N ASN A 576 -15.67 -24.45 -18.02
CA ASN A 576 -14.69 -23.81 -17.14
C ASN A 576 -14.40 -24.59 -15.85
N ARG A 577 -15.27 -25.55 -15.48
CA ARG A 577 -15.11 -26.40 -14.29
C ARG A 577 -13.80 -27.20 -14.32
N ARG A 578 -13.05 -27.16 -13.22
CA ARG A 578 -11.84 -27.96 -12.94
C ARG A 578 -11.89 -28.46 -11.49
N PRO A 579 -11.07 -29.43 -11.04
CA PRO A 579 -11.17 -29.99 -9.69
C PRO A 579 -11.26 -28.96 -8.55
N GLU A 580 -10.45 -27.89 -8.61
CA GLU A 580 -10.45 -26.81 -7.61
C GLU A 580 -11.21 -25.55 -8.04
N TRP A 581 -11.95 -25.60 -9.15
CA TRP A 581 -12.62 -24.44 -9.73
C TRP A 581 -14.01 -24.82 -10.24
N GLN A 582 -15.04 -24.56 -9.45
CA GLN A 582 -16.43 -24.95 -9.74
C GLN A 582 -17.25 -23.72 -10.16
N TRP A 583 -16.75 -22.97 -11.14
CA TRP A 583 -17.28 -21.65 -11.49
C TRP A 583 -17.54 -21.45 -12.99
N PHE A 584 -18.50 -20.57 -13.28
CA PHE A 584 -19.01 -20.27 -14.63
C PHE A 584 -17.95 -19.68 -15.57
N GLU A 585 -16.96 -18.98 -15.03
CA GLU A 585 -15.93 -18.27 -15.77
C GLU A 585 -14.55 -18.68 -15.28
N ILE A 586 -13.53 -18.37 -16.05
CA ILE A 586 -12.14 -18.59 -15.64
C ILE A 586 -11.68 -17.60 -14.56
N VAL A 587 -12.45 -16.55 -14.24
CA VAL A 587 -12.10 -15.52 -13.24
C VAL A 587 -13.23 -15.38 -12.22
N LEU A 588 -12.91 -14.75 -11.07
CA LEU A 588 -13.92 -14.12 -10.21
C LEU A 588 -13.93 -12.61 -10.51
N ALA A 589 -15.12 -12.04 -10.62
CA ALA A 589 -15.31 -10.61 -10.91
C ALA A 589 -16.20 -9.97 -9.84
N TYR A 590 -17.08 -9.06 -10.22
CA TYR A 590 -18.09 -8.45 -9.34
C TYR A 590 -19.43 -9.16 -9.46
N ASP A 591 -20.33 -8.93 -8.50
CA ASP A 591 -21.70 -9.46 -8.44
C ASP A 591 -21.72 -10.99 -8.65
N ASN A 592 -20.71 -11.72 -8.15
CA ASN A 592 -20.52 -13.14 -8.50
C ASN A 592 -21.76 -13.98 -8.17
N ALA A 593 -22.40 -13.71 -7.03
CA ALA A 593 -23.57 -14.42 -6.56
C ALA A 593 -24.84 -14.20 -7.42
N ARG A 594 -24.83 -13.24 -8.37
CA ARG A 594 -25.95 -13.04 -9.30
C ARG A 594 -26.11 -14.15 -10.32
N LEU A 595 -25.02 -14.82 -10.69
CA LEU A 595 -25.07 -15.98 -11.59
C LEU A 595 -25.85 -17.15 -10.97
N PRO A 596 -25.51 -17.64 -9.75
CA PRO A 596 -26.31 -18.68 -9.10
C PRO A 596 -27.72 -18.20 -8.76
N GLU A 597 -27.91 -16.95 -8.32
CA GLU A 597 -29.25 -16.41 -8.04
C GLU A 597 -30.15 -16.48 -9.27
N ALA A 598 -29.66 -16.06 -10.44
CA ALA A 598 -30.41 -16.11 -11.69
C ALA A 598 -30.85 -17.54 -12.03
N LEU A 599 -29.97 -18.55 -11.85
CA LEU A 599 -30.31 -19.96 -12.05
C LEU A 599 -31.35 -20.47 -11.04
N LEU A 600 -31.25 -20.08 -9.77
CA LEU A 600 -32.23 -20.45 -8.75
C LEU A 600 -33.61 -19.88 -9.08
N ARG A 601 -33.68 -18.59 -9.43
CA ARG A 601 -34.91 -17.91 -9.84
C ARG A 601 -35.50 -18.52 -11.11
N ALA A 602 -34.66 -18.81 -12.10
CA ALA A 602 -35.08 -19.47 -13.33
C ALA A 602 -35.61 -20.89 -13.09
N GLY A 603 -34.90 -21.67 -12.27
CA GLY A 603 -35.29 -23.04 -11.91
C GLY A 603 -36.66 -23.08 -11.25
N THR A 604 -36.92 -22.18 -10.29
CA THR A 604 -38.23 -22.05 -9.64
C THR A 604 -39.31 -21.61 -10.62
N ALA A 605 -39.07 -20.59 -11.45
CA ALA A 605 -40.07 -20.06 -12.38
C ALA A 605 -40.42 -21.03 -13.53
N LEU A 606 -39.47 -21.86 -13.97
CA LEU A 606 -39.65 -22.81 -15.06
C LEU A 606 -39.95 -24.24 -14.60
N GLY A 607 -39.78 -24.55 -13.31
CA GLY A 607 -39.82 -25.92 -12.79
C GLY A 607 -38.62 -26.78 -13.20
N ARG A 608 -37.48 -26.15 -13.52
CA ARG A 608 -36.24 -26.80 -13.99
C ARG A 608 -35.33 -27.16 -12.81
N ARG A 609 -35.42 -28.41 -12.34
CA ARG A 609 -34.63 -28.91 -11.19
C ARG A 609 -33.12 -28.90 -11.43
N ASP A 610 -32.70 -29.08 -12.67
CA ASP A 610 -31.30 -28.98 -13.10
C ASP A 610 -30.75 -27.56 -12.89
N PHE A 611 -31.53 -26.52 -13.21
CA PHE A 611 -31.14 -25.13 -12.95
C PHE A 611 -31.01 -24.86 -11.45
N THR A 612 -32.00 -25.30 -10.66
CA THR A 612 -31.95 -25.17 -9.20
C THR A 612 -30.74 -25.89 -8.62
N GLY A 613 -30.45 -27.11 -9.08
CA GLY A 613 -29.29 -27.89 -8.62
C GLY A 613 -27.96 -27.18 -8.87
N VAL A 614 -27.74 -26.70 -10.10
CA VAL A 614 -26.51 -25.96 -10.46
C VAL A 614 -26.43 -24.63 -9.70
N GLY A 615 -27.54 -23.93 -9.55
CA GLY A 615 -27.60 -22.68 -8.78
C GLY A 615 -27.19 -22.89 -7.32
N LEU A 616 -27.65 -23.96 -6.67
CA LEU A 616 -27.24 -24.30 -5.30
C LEU A 616 -25.76 -24.69 -5.21
N GLU A 617 -25.29 -25.55 -6.12
CA GLU A 617 -23.90 -26.03 -6.14
C GLU A 617 -22.91 -24.88 -6.32
N THR A 618 -23.18 -23.98 -7.25
CA THR A 618 -22.31 -22.84 -7.53
C THR A 618 -22.42 -21.75 -6.47
N LEU A 619 -23.58 -21.55 -5.86
CA LEU A 619 -23.72 -20.67 -4.69
C LEU A 619 -22.91 -21.18 -3.49
N GLU A 620 -22.98 -22.47 -3.21
CA GLU A 620 -22.21 -23.11 -2.15
C GLU A 620 -20.70 -22.93 -2.37
N TRP A 621 -20.25 -23.11 -3.61
CA TRP A 621 -18.85 -22.90 -3.94
C TRP A 621 -18.40 -21.43 -3.75
N ILE A 622 -19.15 -20.44 -4.24
CA ILE A 622 -18.75 -19.04 -4.11
C ILE A 622 -18.83 -18.54 -2.67
N VAL A 623 -19.83 -18.96 -1.89
CA VAL A 623 -19.90 -18.66 -0.44
C VAL A 623 -18.68 -19.21 0.29
N GLY A 624 -18.22 -20.41 -0.07
CA GLY A 624 -16.97 -20.97 0.44
C GLY A 624 -15.75 -20.11 0.10
N ARG A 625 -15.68 -19.53 -1.11
CA ARG A 625 -14.61 -18.60 -1.52
C ARG A 625 -14.72 -17.22 -0.86
N GLN A 626 -15.93 -16.84 -0.47
CA GLN A 626 -16.23 -15.60 0.24
C GLN A 626 -16.24 -15.78 1.77
N THR A 627 -15.64 -16.86 2.30
CA THR A 627 -15.53 -17.09 3.73
C THR A 627 -14.06 -17.04 4.17
N SER A 628 -13.76 -16.21 5.17
CA SER A 628 -12.41 -16.09 5.73
C SER A 628 -12.03 -17.33 6.54
N PRO A 629 -10.73 -17.59 6.79
CA PRO A 629 -10.28 -18.65 7.71
C PRO A 629 -10.90 -18.54 9.12
N GLU A 630 -11.23 -17.33 9.55
CA GLU A 630 -11.90 -17.01 10.82
C GLU A 630 -13.43 -17.16 10.76
N GLY A 631 -13.98 -17.62 9.62
CA GLY A 631 -15.40 -17.85 9.40
C GLY A 631 -16.23 -16.59 9.14
N ARG A 632 -15.61 -15.47 8.77
CA ARG A 632 -16.34 -14.23 8.43
C ARG A 632 -16.67 -14.20 6.95
N PHE A 633 -17.72 -13.47 6.56
CA PHE A 633 -17.89 -13.15 5.15
C PHE A 633 -16.76 -12.22 4.70
N ARG A 634 -16.19 -12.51 3.53
CA ARG A 634 -15.14 -11.75 2.84
C ARG A 634 -15.56 -11.64 1.39
N ALA A 635 -16.00 -10.45 0.97
CA ALA A 635 -16.30 -10.22 -0.43
C ALA A 635 -15.06 -10.50 -1.30
N VAL A 636 -15.27 -10.94 -2.54
CA VAL A 636 -14.18 -11.07 -3.51
C VAL A 636 -13.58 -9.68 -3.74
N GLY A 637 -12.32 -9.49 -3.37
CA GLY A 637 -11.65 -8.21 -3.55
C GLY A 637 -11.47 -7.87 -5.03
N THR A 638 -11.64 -6.61 -5.42
CA THR A 638 -11.49 -6.16 -6.82
C THR A 638 -10.10 -6.41 -7.39
N GLU A 639 -9.06 -6.54 -6.54
CA GLU A 639 -7.72 -6.95 -6.98
C GLU A 639 -7.68 -8.39 -7.53
N SER A 640 -8.75 -9.16 -7.34
CA SER A 640 -8.92 -10.50 -7.92
C SER A 640 -9.24 -10.49 -9.41
N PHE A 641 -9.73 -9.36 -9.94
CA PHE A 641 -10.32 -9.32 -11.29
C PHE A 641 -9.25 -9.59 -12.36
N GLY A 642 -9.64 -10.37 -13.38
CA GLY A 642 -8.73 -10.76 -14.46
C GLY A 642 -7.76 -11.90 -14.10
N ARG A 643 -7.75 -12.41 -12.86
CA ARG A 643 -6.86 -13.51 -12.45
C ARG A 643 -7.48 -14.86 -12.77
N ALA A 644 -7.03 -15.48 -13.86
CA ALA A 644 -7.53 -16.76 -14.31
C ALA A 644 -7.23 -17.88 -13.30
N TYR A 645 -8.27 -18.63 -12.91
CA TYR A 645 -8.24 -19.80 -12.02
C TYR A 645 -7.53 -19.57 -10.69
N ALA A 646 -7.57 -18.34 -10.17
CA ALA A 646 -6.87 -17.96 -8.95
C ALA A 646 -7.82 -17.76 -7.77
N ALA A 647 -7.36 -18.08 -6.56
CA ALA A 647 -8.07 -17.74 -5.34
C ALA A 647 -8.28 -16.21 -5.22
N PRO A 648 -9.43 -15.75 -4.67
CA PRO A 648 -9.70 -14.33 -4.53
C PRO A 648 -8.69 -13.67 -3.58
N LEU A 649 -8.29 -12.45 -3.91
CA LEU A 649 -7.53 -11.57 -3.02
C LEU A 649 -8.48 -10.92 -2.00
N GLN A 650 -7.89 -10.45 -0.90
CA GLN A 650 -8.64 -9.98 0.26
C GLN A 650 -9.32 -8.63 0.06
N PHE A 651 -8.79 -7.76 -0.81
CA PHE A 651 -9.24 -6.37 -0.97
C PHE A 651 -9.20 -5.95 -2.44
N ASP A 652 -9.83 -4.86 -2.87
CA ASP A 652 -10.82 -4.03 -2.16
C ASP A 652 -12.19 -4.72 -2.14
N GLN A 653 -12.80 -4.86 -0.96
CA GLN A 653 -14.09 -5.54 -0.79
C GLN A 653 -15.24 -4.56 -0.97
N GLN A 654 -16.17 -4.87 -1.87
CA GLN A 654 -17.24 -3.96 -2.27
C GLN A 654 -18.61 -4.37 -1.69
N PRO A 655 -19.45 -3.40 -1.24
CA PRO A 655 -20.82 -3.63 -0.77
C PRO A 655 -21.71 -4.46 -1.70
N LEU A 656 -21.66 -4.20 -3.00
CA LEU A 656 -22.49 -4.90 -3.99
C LEU A 656 -22.38 -6.43 -3.88
N GLU A 657 -21.17 -6.93 -3.58
CA GLU A 657 -20.89 -8.36 -3.50
C GLU A 657 -21.59 -8.98 -2.29
N ALA A 658 -21.60 -8.27 -1.15
CA ALA A 658 -22.35 -8.68 0.03
C ALA A 658 -23.86 -8.67 -0.23
N GLN A 659 -24.38 -7.65 -0.93
CA GLN A 659 -25.80 -7.60 -1.33
C GLN A 659 -26.17 -8.79 -2.23
N ALA A 660 -25.35 -9.07 -3.24
CA ALA A 660 -25.57 -10.20 -4.15
C ALA A 660 -25.61 -11.53 -3.41
N THR A 661 -24.67 -11.76 -2.48
CA THR A 661 -24.66 -13.00 -1.70
C THR A 661 -25.87 -13.11 -0.78
N VAL A 662 -26.30 -12.01 -0.14
CA VAL A 662 -27.54 -11.99 0.67
C VAL A 662 -28.75 -12.42 -0.17
N GLU A 663 -28.95 -11.81 -1.34
CA GLU A 663 -30.13 -12.08 -2.18
C GLU A 663 -30.10 -13.47 -2.82
N ALA A 664 -28.91 -13.95 -3.21
CA ALA A 664 -28.73 -15.32 -3.70
C ALA A 664 -29.04 -16.37 -2.63
N CYS A 665 -28.61 -16.14 -1.38
CA CYS A 665 -28.93 -17.00 -0.26
C CYS A 665 -30.44 -16.98 0.06
N VAL A 666 -31.11 -15.84 -0.06
CA VAL A 666 -32.58 -15.76 0.05
C VAL A 666 -33.24 -16.61 -1.04
N ALA A 667 -32.81 -16.49 -2.30
CA ALA A 667 -33.34 -17.31 -3.40
C ALA A 667 -33.12 -18.82 -3.17
N ALA A 668 -31.96 -19.20 -2.61
CA ALA A 668 -31.68 -20.59 -2.26
C ALA A 668 -32.57 -21.09 -1.12
N HIS A 669 -32.81 -20.27 -0.10
CA HIS A 669 -33.73 -20.60 0.99
C HIS A 669 -35.15 -20.78 0.47
N GLU A 670 -35.64 -19.88 -0.39
CA GLU A 670 -36.97 -19.98 -0.99
C GLU A 670 -37.13 -21.22 -1.88
N ALA A 671 -36.06 -21.64 -2.57
CA ALA A 671 -36.08 -22.83 -3.42
C ALA A 671 -36.04 -24.16 -2.63
N THR A 672 -35.49 -24.17 -1.41
CA THR A 672 -35.16 -25.41 -0.68
C THR A 672 -35.76 -25.55 0.71
N GLY A 673 -36.10 -24.42 1.37
CA GLY A 673 -36.46 -24.34 2.78
C GLY A 673 -35.27 -24.53 3.75
N ASP A 674 -34.04 -24.72 3.25
CA ASP A 674 -32.87 -25.00 4.07
C ASP A 674 -32.42 -23.74 4.83
N LYS A 675 -32.37 -23.84 6.17
CA LYS A 675 -32.03 -22.73 7.06
C LYS A 675 -30.55 -22.33 6.99
N ARG A 676 -29.66 -23.17 6.46
CA ARG A 676 -28.24 -22.79 6.29
C ARG A 676 -28.10 -21.52 5.45
N TRP A 677 -28.94 -21.36 4.44
CA TRP A 677 -28.93 -20.18 3.59
C TRP A 677 -29.39 -18.92 4.33
N VAL A 678 -30.23 -19.04 5.35
CA VAL A 678 -30.56 -17.92 6.25
C VAL A 678 -29.33 -17.48 7.03
N GLU A 679 -28.56 -18.44 7.53
CA GLU A 679 -27.32 -18.17 8.26
C GLU A 679 -26.26 -17.53 7.37
N GLU A 680 -26.10 -18.01 6.12
CA GLU A 680 -25.17 -17.43 5.16
C GLU A 680 -25.59 -16.03 4.70
N ALA A 681 -26.89 -15.80 4.47
CA ALA A 681 -27.41 -14.46 4.21
C ALA A 681 -27.07 -13.52 5.38
N MET A 682 -27.30 -13.96 6.62
CA MET A 682 -26.95 -13.19 7.81
C MET A 682 -25.44 -12.98 7.98
N ARG A 683 -24.61 -13.95 7.58
CA ARG A 683 -23.14 -13.83 7.60
C ARG A 683 -22.68 -12.74 6.65
N ALA A 684 -23.16 -12.78 5.40
CA ALA A 684 -22.88 -11.76 4.39
C ALA A 684 -23.39 -10.38 4.83
N TYR A 685 -24.60 -10.31 5.39
CA TYR A 685 -25.17 -9.06 5.87
C TYR A 685 -24.37 -8.43 7.04
N ARG A 686 -23.90 -9.24 8.00
CA ARG A 686 -23.13 -8.74 9.14
C ARG A 686 -21.80 -8.10 8.73
N TRP A 687 -21.31 -8.36 7.51
CA TRP A 687 -20.15 -7.66 6.95
C TRP A 687 -20.34 -6.14 6.94
N TYR A 688 -21.54 -5.65 6.60
CA TYR A 688 -21.89 -4.22 6.67
C TYR A 688 -21.79 -3.65 8.07
N LEU A 689 -22.07 -4.47 9.08
CA LEU A 689 -22.10 -4.08 10.49
C LEU A 689 -20.73 -4.23 11.19
N GLY A 690 -19.69 -4.61 10.44
CA GLY A 690 -18.33 -4.77 10.94
C GLY A 690 -17.92 -6.20 11.25
N ALA A 691 -18.70 -7.23 10.92
CA ALA A 691 -18.22 -8.63 10.94
C ALA A 691 -17.39 -8.95 9.70
N ASN A 692 -16.33 -8.18 9.46
CA ASN A 692 -15.44 -8.27 8.31
C ASN A 692 -13.97 -8.33 8.74
N ASP A 693 -13.05 -8.34 7.77
CA ASP A 693 -11.60 -8.52 8.02
C ASP A 693 -10.99 -7.43 8.93
N LEU A 694 -11.54 -6.20 8.90
CA LEU A 694 -11.01 -5.07 9.67
C LEU A 694 -11.82 -4.74 10.93
N GLU A 695 -12.97 -5.37 11.13
CA GLU A 695 -13.91 -5.05 12.22
C GLU A 695 -14.46 -3.62 12.15
N LEU A 696 -14.62 -3.08 10.94
CA LEU A 696 -15.10 -1.73 10.69
C LEU A 696 -16.49 -1.76 10.06
N PRO A 697 -17.51 -1.10 10.63
CA PRO A 697 -18.82 -1.02 10.01
C PRO A 697 -18.74 -0.20 8.72
N LEU A 698 -19.26 -0.76 7.62
CA LEU A 698 -19.46 -0.03 6.38
C LEU A 698 -20.78 0.75 6.40
N ALA A 699 -21.78 0.24 7.12
CA ALA A 699 -23.06 0.92 7.29
C ALA A 699 -22.95 2.09 8.26
N SER A 700 -23.50 3.23 7.86
CA SER A 700 -23.74 4.40 8.70
C SER A 700 -25.17 4.34 9.23
N ALA A 701 -25.33 3.88 10.47
CA ALA A 701 -26.65 3.73 11.09
C ALA A 701 -27.36 5.07 11.41
N GLN A 702 -26.67 6.21 11.24
CA GLN A 702 -27.21 7.53 11.57
C GLN A 702 -27.95 8.20 10.40
N ASP A 703 -27.65 7.78 9.17
CA ASP A 703 -28.13 8.46 7.95
C ASP A 703 -28.36 7.52 6.77
N GLY A 704 -28.44 6.20 7.01
CA GLY A 704 -28.62 5.18 5.96
C GLY A 704 -27.47 5.06 4.96
N GLY A 705 -26.33 5.69 5.22
CA GLY A 705 -25.17 5.67 4.33
C GLY A 705 -24.43 4.34 4.33
N CYS A 706 -23.64 4.08 3.28
CA CYS A 706 -22.73 2.95 3.21
C CYS A 706 -21.40 3.37 2.59
N PHE A 707 -20.30 3.02 3.22
CA PHE A 707 -18.95 3.28 2.71
C PHE A 707 -18.63 2.41 1.49
N ASP A 708 -17.90 2.98 0.52
CA ASP A 708 -17.70 2.40 -0.81
C ASP A 708 -16.96 1.05 -0.81
N GLY A 709 -16.13 0.79 0.20
CA GLY A 709 -15.38 -0.45 0.26
C GLY A 709 -14.52 -0.59 1.49
N LEU A 710 -14.06 -1.82 1.71
CA LEU A 710 -13.06 -2.15 2.71
C LEU A 710 -11.71 -2.27 2.01
N MET A 711 -10.78 -1.37 2.35
CA MET A 711 -9.41 -1.33 1.87
C MET A 711 -8.46 -1.97 2.91
N PRO A 712 -7.22 -2.36 2.56
CA PRO A 712 -6.29 -2.97 3.51
C PRO A 712 -6.04 -2.17 4.80
N HIS A 713 -6.20 -0.86 4.75
CA HIS A 713 -5.87 0.09 5.82
C HIS A 713 -7.09 0.83 6.39
N GLY A 714 -8.32 0.50 5.96
CA GLY A 714 -9.53 1.14 6.46
C GLY A 714 -10.66 1.17 5.45
N LEU A 715 -11.65 2.03 5.69
CA LEU A 715 -12.79 2.21 4.80
C LEU A 715 -12.44 3.17 3.67
N ASN A 716 -12.86 2.88 2.44
CA ASN A 716 -13.08 3.93 1.46
C ASN A 716 -14.23 4.80 1.98
N ARG A 717 -13.93 6.03 2.40
CA ARG A 717 -14.86 6.86 3.18
C ARG A 717 -15.94 7.54 2.34
N ASN A 718 -15.89 7.40 1.02
CA ASN A 718 -16.96 7.82 0.13
C ASN A 718 -18.21 6.95 0.31
N GLN A 719 -19.36 7.47 -0.09
CA GLN A 719 -20.67 6.81 0.01
C GLN A 719 -21.41 7.00 -1.32
N GLY A 720 -20.95 6.31 -2.37
CA GLY A 720 -21.55 6.30 -3.70
C GLY A 720 -22.90 5.59 -3.73
N ALA A 721 -23.62 5.80 -4.83
CA ALA A 721 -24.97 5.27 -4.98
C ALA A 721 -25.02 3.74 -4.90
N GLU A 722 -24.10 3.05 -5.59
CA GLU A 722 -24.03 1.58 -5.56
C GLU A 722 -23.96 1.04 -4.13
N SER A 723 -23.10 1.60 -3.30
CA SER A 723 -22.88 1.14 -1.93
C SER A 723 -24.07 1.44 -1.02
N ILE A 724 -24.64 2.65 -1.12
CA ILE A 724 -25.86 3.02 -0.39
C ILE A 724 -27.00 2.05 -0.76
N LEU A 725 -27.24 1.84 -2.06
CA LEU A 725 -28.31 0.98 -2.54
C LEU A 725 -28.08 -0.48 -2.18
N ALA A 726 -26.84 -0.97 -2.24
CA ALA A 726 -26.47 -2.33 -1.85
C ALA A 726 -26.82 -2.60 -0.37
N LEU A 727 -26.48 -1.67 0.53
CA LEU A 727 -26.88 -1.75 1.95
C LEU A 727 -28.40 -1.77 2.11
N GLN A 728 -29.12 -0.84 1.47
CA GLN A 728 -30.57 -0.72 1.67
C GLN A 728 -31.35 -1.89 1.07
N LEU A 729 -30.91 -2.43 -0.06
CA LEU A 729 -31.47 -3.65 -0.64
C LEU A 729 -31.20 -4.87 0.25
N ALA A 730 -30.01 -4.95 0.86
CA ALA A 730 -29.69 -6.00 1.82
C ALA A 730 -30.52 -5.88 3.12
N ASN A 731 -30.77 -4.66 3.63
CA ASN A 731 -31.68 -4.41 4.75
C ASN A 731 -33.09 -4.93 4.44
N CYS A 732 -33.62 -4.62 3.24
CA CYS A 732 -34.94 -5.11 2.81
C CYS A 732 -34.99 -6.65 2.75
N ALA A 733 -33.96 -7.28 2.18
CA ALA A 733 -33.88 -8.73 2.07
C ALA A 733 -33.83 -9.43 3.43
N ILE A 734 -33.02 -8.93 4.37
CA ILE A 734 -32.89 -9.50 5.72
C ILE A 734 -34.13 -9.27 6.57
N SER A 735 -34.79 -8.10 6.45
CA SER A 735 -36.06 -7.83 7.11
C SER A 735 -37.15 -8.81 6.65
N ALA A 736 -37.28 -9.00 5.32
CA ALA A 736 -38.23 -9.97 4.75
C ALA A 736 -37.94 -11.41 5.19
N LEU A 737 -36.67 -11.83 5.17
CA LEU A 737 -36.23 -13.16 5.58
C LEU A 737 -36.51 -13.42 7.08
N SER A 738 -36.30 -12.42 7.92
CA SER A 738 -36.58 -12.51 9.37
C SER A 738 -38.08 -12.67 9.65
N LYS A 739 -38.95 -11.95 8.91
CA LYS A 739 -40.41 -12.10 9.02
C LYS A 739 -40.88 -13.47 8.55
N ALA A 740 -40.33 -13.97 7.44
CA ALA A 740 -40.69 -15.28 6.89
C ALA A 740 -40.32 -16.43 7.84
N THR A 741 -39.15 -16.36 8.48
CA THR A 741 -38.68 -17.39 9.42
C THR A 741 -39.34 -17.29 10.79
N GLY A 742 -39.70 -16.09 11.25
CA GLY A 742 -40.41 -15.85 12.52
C GLY A 742 -41.87 -16.33 12.53
N ASN A 743 -42.58 -16.26 11.39
CA ASN A 743 -43.99 -16.69 11.28
C ASN A 743 -44.21 -18.22 11.28
N VAL A 744 -43.14 -19.03 11.29
CA VAL A 744 -43.22 -20.51 11.35
C VAL A 744 -43.25 -21.03 12.80
N ALA A 745 -43.05 -20.15 13.80
CA ALA A 745 -43.15 -20.51 15.21
C ALA A 745 -44.51 -20.12 15.80
N THR A 746 -45.53 -20.98 15.62
CA THR A 746 -46.78 -20.91 16.40
C THR A 746 -46.48 -21.14 17.89
N PRO A 747 -47.00 -20.33 18.83
CA PRO A 747 -46.65 -20.43 20.24
C PRO A 747 -47.30 -21.67 20.86
N VAL A 748 -46.48 -22.59 21.38
CA VAL A 748 -46.94 -23.65 22.28
C VAL A 748 -47.40 -22.98 23.57
N ARG A 749 -48.71 -23.01 23.80
CA ARG A 749 -49.34 -22.65 25.08
C ARG A 749 -48.63 -23.37 26.22
N ALA A 750 -48.13 -22.61 27.19
CA ALA A 750 -47.76 -23.14 28.49
C ALA A 750 -49.03 -23.72 29.15
N ALA A 751 -49.11 -25.05 29.23
CA ALA A 751 -50.05 -25.72 30.11
C ALA A 751 -49.41 -25.85 31.50
N VAL A 752 -50.12 -25.30 32.46
CA VAL A 752 -49.86 -25.36 33.91
C VAL A 752 -49.99 -26.81 34.39
N ALA A 753 -48.98 -27.30 35.10
CA ALA A 753 -49.07 -28.19 36.27
C ALA A 753 -47.70 -28.25 36.96
#